data_AF-F5Z6K7-F1
#
_entry.id   AF-F5Z6K7-F1
#
_cell.length_a   1.000
_cell.length_b   1.000
_cell.length_c   1.000
_cell.angle_alpha   90.00
_cell.angle_beta   90.00
_cell.angle_gamma   90.00
#
_symmetry.space_group_name_H-M   'P 1'
#
loop_
_entity.id
_entity.type
_entity.pdbx_description
1 polymer ?
#
loop_
_entity_poly.entity_id
_entity_poly.type
_entity_poly.pdbx_seq_one_letter_code
_entity_poly.pdbx_strand_id
1 'polypeptide(L)'
;MTKNVTQLSRIAAALTVTTLIGCGGGATTSTDIDAVDTSAPATGWELVWSDEFENATIDDNNWTREVNCDGGGNNEAQCYTDSEENAFVSDGALSIVALPAEEGAQKPYTSARLITRYKADFKYGRIEMRAKMPSGQGSWPAFWMMPTDEVYGGWPRSGEIDIFEAVNLKAADADGNPEAHIYGTLHYGQEWPNNDSSGQAYSLPDGANPADDFHTYAIEWQEGEIRWYMDDYLYATQRRSEVRYNSNGEATGLSHRGWYTEYFEQGTGELVTHWDNAPYDQEFYLILNLAVGGEWPEAVNETGIDAEAFENGQRFDIDYVRVYECASNPDTGAGCETVRPGYDSLDDALVEGAAPIPSPPSTGIAENLTIFDGTTNPNWPVWDCCGGSTPALVEDSAEGQVYEFSIGAEPTVMGFISRELFITEPAGQASPFDASPMEENGSVKFDLKMMSAPNDTTATWLFKIESSEGSTAVELPLMTGYVGPADTAGDTPEQGVWESYEFPLSALADAGLDTSAIDVIMIFPAWGAGEGAVYRVNNVEISQESAYPELVIFEDEMNPDWPMWDCCGGSTPTEEIDNDEHGLTAEFRIGAEPTVMGFITRPVSGGGDTPFDASALADGGLLQFDMRVVSMPNNASAQWLFKVESSDGATAVELPISDSVEGQVPAAGEWQTYTFPIADLQAAGLDLSAIDVIMVFPNWAAGEGAVYRLDNVKFYHPDGDTPATTELTIFADTAADQWSIWDCCGGSTPTEEVDDADHGTVAEFRIGATPTVMGFLADDDVYFDASSLLSTGVVRFEMKVSSAPNDASAPWLFKIESGDTSTAVELAISESLEGADPITGEWQTYTFPLQTLYDAGLDISAIDVVMVFPAWGAGEGAVYRIDNAEIAAQ
;
A
#
# COMPACT_ATOMS: atom_id res chain seq x y z
N MET A 1 42.29 -46.34 9.69
CA MET A 1 42.38 -47.82 9.71
C MET A 1 41.00 -48.38 9.43
N THR A 2 40.57 -48.46 8.16
CA THR A 2 40.64 -49.65 7.28
C THR A 2 40.10 -50.96 7.88
N LYS A 3 38.97 -51.43 7.34
CA LYS A 3 38.99 -52.55 6.37
C LYS A 3 37.69 -52.68 5.55
N ASN A 4 37.84 -52.37 4.27
CA ASN A 4 37.01 -52.77 3.13
C ASN A 4 37.12 -54.29 2.83
N VAL A 5 36.25 -54.78 1.94
CA VAL A 5 36.48 -55.66 0.76
C VAL A 5 35.10 -56.17 0.28
N THR A 6 34.42 -55.54 -0.69
CA THR A 6 34.52 -55.58 -2.19
C THR A 6 33.85 -56.77 -2.88
N GLN A 7 33.02 -56.49 -3.90
CA GLN A 7 33.12 -56.94 -5.32
C GLN A 7 31.94 -56.35 -6.14
N LEU A 8 32.08 -55.31 -6.97
CA LEU A 8 32.57 -55.23 -8.37
C LEU A 8 31.79 -56.06 -9.43
N SER A 9 30.80 -55.38 -10.03
CA SER A 9 30.56 -55.13 -11.46
C SER A 9 30.65 -56.26 -12.50
N ARG A 10 29.58 -56.44 -13.31
CA ARG A 10 29.69 -56.76 -14.74
C ARG A 10 28.64 -56.05 -15.60
N ILE A 11 29.13 -55.67 -16.77
CA ILE A 11 28.62 -54.74 -17.78
C ILE A 11 27.59 -55.37 -18.73
N ALA A 12 26.81 -54.48 -19.32
CA ALA A 12 25.81 -54.62 -20.39
C ALA A 12 26.14 -55.55 -21.58
N ALA A 13 25.06 -56.07 -22.18
CA ALA A 13 24.73 -56.03 -23.62
C ALA A 13 24.10 -57.34 -24.12
N ALA A 14 22.82 -57.30 -24.49
CA ALA A 14 22.31 -58.00 -25.68
C ALA A 14 20.91 -57.49 -26.06
N LEU A 15 20.90 -56.87 -27.23
CA LEU A 15 19.79 -56.32 -28.00
C LEU A 15 18.69 -57.34 -28.36
N THR A 16 17.43 -56.86 -28.29
CA THR A 16 16.28 -57.06 -29.19
C THR A 16 15.86 -58.45 -29.68
N VAL A 17 14.54 -58.71 -29.66
CA VAL A 17 13.68 -58.95 -30.85
C VAL A 17 12.21 -59.12 -30.40
N THR A 18 11.38 -58.13 -30.77
CA THR A 18 9.97 -58.17 -31.27
C THR A 18 9.01 -59.23 -30.72
N THR A 19 7.74 -58.99 -30.39
CA THR A 19 6.69 -58.10 -30.96
C THR A 19 5.43 -58.38 -30.14
N LEU A 20 4.69 -57.36 -29.70
CA LEU A 20 3.27 -57.50 -29.40
C LEU A 20 2.59 -56.12 -29.54
N ILE A 21 2.08 -55.88 -30.74
CA ILE A 21 1.03 -54.89 -31.01
C ILE A 21 -0.30 -55.63 -30.78
N GLY A 22 -1.18 -55.05 -29.96
CA GLY A 22 -2.55 -55.53 -29.78
C GLY A 22 -3.23 -55.01 -28.51
N CYS A 23 -3.65 -53.74 -28.57
CA CYS A 23 -4.58 -52.97 -27.72
C CYS A 23 -5.39 -53.65 -26.60
N GLY A 24 -5.48 -52.96 -25.45
CA GLY A 24 -6.73 -52.88 -24.67
C GLY A 24 -6.59 -52.64 -23.17
N GLY A 25 -6.59 -51.37 -22.73
CA GLY A 25 -6.98 -50.95 -21.37
C GLY A 25 -5.84 -50.40 -20.51
N GLY A 26 -5.75 -49.07 -20.41
CA GLY A 26 -4.76 -48.36 -19.61
C GLY A 26 -5.01 -48.49 -18.11
N ALA A 27 -3.92 -48.57 -17.35
CA ALA A 27 -3.90 -48.12 -15.96
C ALA A 27 -3.59 -46.61 -16.00
N THR A 28 -4.60 -45.82 -16.33
CA THR A 28 -4.63 -44.42 -15.94
C THR A 28 -4.91 -44.41 -14.44
N THR A 29 -3.98 -43.88 -13.64
CA THR A 29 -4.35 -43.29 -12.36
C THR A 29 -5.25 -42.11 -12.69
N SER A 30 -6.55 -42.37 -12.75
CA SER A 30 -7.59 -41.35 -12.78
C SER A 30 -7.74 -40.88 -11.35
N THR A 31 -7.00 -39.84 -10.98
CA THR A 31 -7.45 -38.97 -9.88
C THR A 31 -8.61 -38.21 -10.46
N ASP A 32 -9.81 -38.72 -10.24
CA ASP A 32 -11.05 -38.06 -10.62
C ASP A 32 -11.25 -36.92 -9.62
N ILE A 33 -10.77 -35.73 -9.97
CA ILE A 33 -10.94 -34.49 -9.22
C ILE A 33 -12.42 -34.04 -9.19
N ASP A 34 -13.28 -34.66 -10.00
CA ASP A 34 -14.72 -34.37 -10.07
C ASP A 34 -15.56 -35.31 -9.18
N ALA A 35 -14.93 -36.19 -8.39
CA ALA A 35 -15.61 -37.19 -7.54
C ALA A 35 -15.61 -36.87 -6.03
N VAL A 36 -15.14 -35.69 -5.62
CA VAL A 36 -15.25 -35.24 -4.23
C VAL A 36 -16.61 -34.57 -4.04
N ASP A 37 -17.43 -35.14 -3.16
CA ASP A 37 -18.65 -34.49 -2.71
C ASP A 37 -18.26 -33.31 -1.82
N THR A 38 -18.33 -32.09 -2.35
CA THR A 38 -18.02 -30.85 -1.63
C THR A 38 -19.04 -30.50 -0.56
N SER A 39 -20.12 -31.28 -0.42
CA SER A 39 -21.13 -31.17 0.63
C SER A 39 -20.98 -32.22 1.73
N ALA A 40 -19.82 -32.89 1.83
CA ALA A 40 -19.53 -33.79 2.92
C ALA A 40 -18.17 -33.44 3.52
N PRO A 41 -18.00 -33.51 4.86
CA PRO A 41 -16.72 -33.19 5.49
C PRO A 41 -15.60 -34.09 4.97
N ALA A 42 -14.42 -33.51 4.77
CA ALA A 42 -13.24 -34.26 4.37
C ALA A 42 -12.87 -35.33 5.42
N THR A 43 -12.24 -36.42 4.97
CA THR A 43 -11.80 -37.49 5.87
C THR A 43 -10.55 -37.06 6.63
N GLY A 44 -10.54 -37.11 7.96
CA GLY A 44 -9.38 -36.73 8.77
C GLY A 44 -9.71 -36.15 10.15
N TRP A 45 -10.97 -35.79 10.38
CA TRP A 45 -11.48 -35.31 11.66
C TRP A 45 -11.62 -36.43 12.72
N GLU A 46 -11.07 -36.20 13.92
CA GLU A 46 -11.22 -37.08 15.09
C GLU A 46 -12.10 -36.40 16.15
N LEU A 47 -13.16 -37.06 16.60
CA LEU A 47 -14.06 -36.51 17.62
C LEU A 47 -13.34 -36.44 18.98
N VAL A 48 -13.22 -35.24 19.54
CA VAL A 48 -12.52 -34.99 20.82
C VAL A 48 -13.45 -34.61 21.96
N TRP A 49 -14.59 -34.00 21.65
CA TRP A 49 -15.61 -33.66 22.63
C TRP A 49 -17.01 -33.68 22.00
N SER A 50 -18.01 -34.12 22.75
CA SER A 50 -19.41 -33.98 22.33
C SER A 50 -20.39 -33.97 23.50
N ASP A 51 -21.56 -33.39 23.24
CA ASP A 51 -22.78 -33.61 24.01
C ASP A 51 -23.88 -34.04 23.04
N GLU A 52 -24.34 -35.28 23.18
CA GLU A 52 -25.41 -35.88 22.36
C GLU A 52 -26.77 -35.74 23.06
N PHE A 53 -26.83 -35.08 24.24
CA PHE A 53 -28.06 -34.87 25.02
C PHE A 53 -28.90 -36.15 25.27
N GLU A 54 -28.24 -37.31 25.39
CA GLU A 54 -28.86 -38.60 25.70
C GLU A 54 -29.17 -38.78 27.20
N ASN A 55 -28.57 -37.93 28.05
CA ASN A 55 -28.81 -37.93 29.49
C ASN A 55 -30.15 -37.27 29.81
N ALA A 56 -30.82 -37.70 30.88
CA ALA A 56 -32.11 -37.13 31.29
C ALA A 56 -32.03 -35.65 31.75
N THR A 57 -30.82 -35.14 31.97
CA THR A 57 -30.55 -33.78 32.45
C THR A 57 -29.31 -33.24 31.73
N ILE A 58 -29.21 -31.92 31.60
CA ILE A 58 -28.01 -31.22 31.11
C ILE A 58 -26.81 -31.60 32.01
N ASP A 59 -25.67 -31.93 31.40
CA ASP A 59 -24.46 -32.29 32.14
C ASP A 59 -23.75 -31.03 32.65
N ASP A 60 -23.77 -30.82 33.97
CA ASP A 60 -23.10 -29.69 34.61
C ASP A 60 -21.56 -29.76 34.49
N ASN A 61 -20.98 -30.89 34.07
CA ASN A 61 -19.55 -30.96 33.72
C ASN A 61 -19.25 -30.35 32.34
N ASN A 62 -20.25 -30.26 31.46
CA ASN A 62 -20.13 -29.64 30.15
C ASN A 62 -20.59 -28.17 30.20
N TRP A 63 -21.74 -27.91 30.84
CA TRP A 63 -22.45 -26.63 30.69
C TRP A 63 -22.63 -25.88 32.01
N THR A 64 -22.43 -24.56 31.98
CA THR A 64 -22.86 -23.62 33.02
C THR A 64 -24.07 -22.84 32.51
N ARG A 65 -25.14 -22.74 33.30
CA ARG A 65 -26.29 -21.88 32.99
C ARG A 65 -26.01 -20.47 33.51
N GLU A 66 -26.06 -19.47 32.64
CA GLU A 66 -25.94 -18.08 33.03
C GLU A 66 -27.28 -17.54 33.54
N VAL A 67 -27.22 -16.72 34.61
CA VAL A 67 -28.40 -16.13 35.25
C VAL A 67 -28.20 -14.62 35.38
N ASN A 68 -28.86 -13.86 34.52
CA ASN A 68 -28.80 -12.40 34.52
C ASN A 68 -29.99 -11.78 33.76
N CYS A 69 -30.11 -10.45 33.80
CA CYS A 69 -31.09 -9.67 33.04
C CYS A 69 -30.40 -8.47 32.36
N ASP A 70 -29.13 -8.66 31.99
CA ASP A 70 -28.21 -7.55 31.69
C ASP A 70 -28.39 -7.02 30.26
N GLY A 71 -29.11 -7.77 29.41
CA GLY A 71 -29.47 -7.38 28.04
C GLY A 71 -28.38 -7.67 27.01
N GLY A 72 -27.35 -8.44 27.36
CA GLY A 72 -26.33 -8.97 26.44
C GLY A 72 -25.35 -7.95 25.85
N GLY A 73 -25.57 -6.66 26.07
CA GLY A 73 -24.91 -5.57 25.32
C GLY A 73 -25.78 -5.04 24.18
N ASN A 74 -26.88 -5.73 23.84
CA ASN A 74 -27.71 -5.48 22.67
C ASN A 74 -29.16 -5.10 23.03
N ASN A 75 -29.38 -4.61 24.26
CA ASN A 75 -30.70 -4.21 24.77
C ASN A 75 -31.77 -5.33 24.76
N GLU A 76 -31.35 -6.59 24.91
CA GLU A 76 -32.23 -7.77 24.87
C GLU A 76 -33.34 -7.75 25.96
N ALA A 77 -34.49 -8.37 25.67
CA ALA A 77 -35.74 -8.27 26.42
C ALA A 77 -36.02 -9.45 27.36
N GLN A 78 -35.09 -10.40 27.52
CA GLN A 78 -35.19 -11.55 28.41
C GLN A 78 -34.28 -11.46 29.63
N CYS A 79 -34.65 -12.18 30.69
CA CYS A 79 -33.70 -12.63 31.71
C CYS A 79 -33.27 -14.07 31.40
N TYR A 80 -31.98 -14.35 31.40
CA TYR A 80 -31.47 -15.72 31.39
C TYR A 80 -31.63 -16.34 32.79
N THR A 81 -32.09 -17.59 32.87
CA THR A 81 -32.37 -18.29 34.12
C THR A 81 -31.75 -19.68 34.17
N ASP A 82 -31.68 -20.27 35.37
CA ASP A 82 -31.31 -21.66 35.61
C ASP A 82 -32.53 -22.60 35.68
N SER A 83 -33.72 -22.13 35.29
CA SER A 83 -34.97 -22.89 35.34
C SER A 83 -34.99 -24.03 34.33
N GLU A 84 -35.47 -25.20 34.77
CA GLU A 84 -35.77 -26.34 33.89
C GLU A 84 -36.93 -26.03 32.91
N GLU A 85 -37.63 -24.90 33.06
CA GLU A 85 -38.62 -24.44 32.07
C GLU A 85 -37.95 -23.76 30.86
N ASN A 86 -36.76 -23.16 31.05
CA ASN A 86 -36.03 -22.46 29.99
C ASN A 86 -34.95 -23.33 29.33
N ALA A 87 -34.40 -24.34 30.02
CA ALA A 87 -33.46 -25.29 29.41
C ALA A 87 -33.60 -26.69 30.01
N PHE A 88 -33.91 -27.67 29.16
CA PHE A 88 -34.06 -29.07 29.57
C PHE A 88 -33.76 -30.03 28.42
N VAL A 89 -33.45 -31.28 28.76
CA VAL A 89 -33.31 -32.35 27.77
C VAL A 89 -34.63 -33.11 27.65
N SER A 90 -35.10 -33.30 26.41
CA SER A 90 -36.26 -34.12 26.09
C SER A 90 -36.05 -34.86 24.78
N ASP A 91 -36.43 -36.15 24.74
CA ASP A 91 -36.39 -36.98 23.53
C ASP A 91 -35.02 -37.03 22.83
N GLY A 92 -33.93 -36.95 23.61
CA GLY A 92 -32.55 -36.99 23.09
C GLY A 92 -32.03 -35.65 22.56
N ALA A 93 -32.72 -34.54 22.83
CA ALA A 93 -32.31 -33.21 22.41
C ALA A 93 -32.38 -32.20 23.58
N LEU A 94 -31.50 -31.21 23.57
CA LEU A 94 -31.60 -30.02 24.42
C LEU A 94 -32.65 -29.07 23.82
N SER A 95 -33.63 -28.66 24.61
CA SER A 95 -34.54 -27.56 24.27
C SER A 95 -34.19 -26.33 25.10
N ILE A 96 -33.83 -25.23 24.44
CA ILE A 96 -33.80 -23.88 25.02
C ILE A 96 -35.12 -23.20 24.67
N VAL A 97 -35.82 -22.67 25.68
CA VAL A 97 -37.18 -22.15 25.54
C VAL A 97 -37.30 -20.72 26.07
N ALA A 98 -37.68 -19.82 25.19
CA ALA A 98 -38.05 -18.45 25.55
C ALA A 98 -39.54 -18.38 25.93
N LEU A 99 -39.82 -17.84 27.11
CA LEU A 99 -41.17 -17.79 27.72
C LEU A 99 -41.53 -16.37 28.17
N PRO A 100 -42.82 -15.98 28.18
CA PRO A 100 -43.27 -14.78 28.86
C PRO A 100 -42.91 -14.86 30.36
N ALA A 101 -42.35 -13.80 30.90
CA ALA A 101 -42.02 -13.73 32.31
C ALA A 101 -43.27 -13.53 33.18
N GLU A 102 -43.19 -13.92 34.44
CA GLU A 102 -44.26 -13.65 35.41
C GLU A 102 -44.50 -12.14 35.59
N GLU A 103 -45.74 -11.76 35.92
CA GLU A 103 -46.10 -10.35 36.17
C GLU A 103 -45.22 -9.75 37.27
N GLY A 104 -44.49 -8.68 36.94
CA GLY A 104 -43.58 -7.99 37.86
C GLY A 104 -42.11 -8.42 37.78
N ALA A 105 -41.75 -9.32 36.85
CA ALA A 105 -40.36 -9.60 36.51
C ALA A 105 -39.62 -8.35 35.96
N GLN A 106 -38.28 -8.37 36.03
CA GLN A 106 -37.44 -7.26 35.58
C GLN A 106 -37.53 -7.02 34.06
N LYS A 107 -37.66 -8.09 33.29
CA LYS A 107 -37.78 -8.10 31.84
C LYS A 107 -39.03 -8.91 31.45
N PRO A 108 -39.65 -8.62 30.29
CA PRO A 108 -40.90 -9.25 29.88
C PRO A 108 -40.78 -10.73 29.49
N TYR A 109 -39.56 -11.24 29.25
CA TYR A 109 -39.32 -12.63 28.87
C TYR A 109 -38.29 -13.32 29.77
N THR A 110 -38.29 -14.64 29.75
CA THR A 110 -37.23 -15.50 30.32
C THR A 110 -36.69 -16.43 29.24
N SER A 111 -35.41 -16.78 29.31
CA SER A 111 -34.77 -17.75 28.41
C SER A 111 -33.59 -18.42 29.11
N ALA A 112 -32.75 -19.13 28.36
CA ALA A 112 -31.51 -19.72 28.86
C ALA A 112 -30.31 -19.41 27.95
N ARG A 113 -29.13 -19.33 28.60
CA ARG A 113 -27.82 -19.22 27.97
C ARG A 113 -26.88 -20.21 28.67
N LEU A 114 -26.32 -21.13 27.90
CA LEU A 114 -25.43 -22.18 28.38
C LEU A 114 -24.02 -21.92 27.84
N ILE A 115 -23.01 -22.00 28.72
CA ILE A 115 -21.61 -21.78 28.37
C ILE A 115 -20.71 -22.94 28.81
N THR A 116 -19.62 -23.19 28.07
CA THR A 116 -18.62 -24.22 28.41
C THR A 116 -17.35 -23.66 29.07
N ARG A 117 -17.30 -22.35 29.40
CA ARG A 117 -16.10 -21.68 29.93
C ARG A 117 -15.49 -22.44 31.11
N TYR A 118 -14.19 -22.77 31.00
CA TYR A 118 -13.41 -23.55 31.99
C TYR A 118 -13.90 -25.00 32.20
N LYS A 119 -14.67 -25.53 31.25
CA LYS A 119 -15.17 -26.91 31.24
C LYS A 119 -14.76 -27.62 29.96
N ALA A 120 -14.98 -26.96 28.82
CA ALA A 120 -14.55 -27.38 27.51
C ALA A 120 -14.27 -26.13 26.67
N ASP A 121 -12.99 -25.87 26.44
CA ASP A 121 -12.49 -24.70 25.73
C ASP A 121 -11.61 -25.22 24.59
N PHE A 122 -11.70 -24.60 23.42
CA PHE A 122 -11.15 -25.16 22.17
C PHE A 122 -10.29 -24.13 21.46
N LYS A 123 -9.20 -24.60 20.86
CA LYS A 123 -8.44 -23.86 19.86
C LYS A 123 -8.26 -24.73 18.63
N TYR A 124 -8.71 -24.20 17.48
CA TYR A 124 -8.78 -24.90 16.20
C TYR A 124 -9.68 -26.15 16.24
N GLY A 125 -10.02 -26.64 15.06
CA GLY A 125 -10.84 -27.83 14.87
C GLY A 125 -12.12 -27.57 14.07
N ARG A 126 -12.92 -28.63 13.93
CA ARG A 126 -14.29 -28.53 13.43
C ARG A 126 -15.24 -28.51 14.59
N ILE A 127 -16.10 -27.50 14.66
CA ILE A 127 -17.09 -27.34 15.72
C ILE A 127 -18.45 -27.29 15.04
N GLU A 128 -19.34 -28.21 15.40
CA GLU A 128 -20.66 -28.32 14.77
C GLU A 128 -21.77 -28.55 15.79
N MET A 129 -22.94 -28.02 15.47
CA MET A 129 -24.19 -28.23 16.18
C MET A 129 -25.27 -28.62 15.19
N ARG A 130 -26.05 -29.64 15.53
CA ARG A 130 -27.26 -29.98 14.79
C ARG A 130 -28.48 -29.49 15.53
N ALA A 131 -29.24 -28.58 14.95
CA ALA A 131 -30.36 -27.93 15.62
C ALA A 131 -31.48 -27.52 14.66
N LYS A 132 -32.66 -27.29 15.21
CA LYS A 132 -33.83 -26.73 14.51
C LYS A 132 -34.19 -25.40 15.16
N MET A 133 -34.31 -24.37 14.33
CA MET A 133 -34.43 -23.00 14.81
C MET A 133 -35.84 -22.63 15.30
N PRO A 134 -35.92 -21.69 16.26
CA PRO A 134 -37.14 -20.97 16.56
C PRO A 134 -37.54 -20.01 15.41
N SER A 135 -38.74 -19.45 15.46
CA SER A 135 -39.27 -18.54 14.43
C SER A 135 -40.23 -17.52 15.01
N GLY A 136 -40.30 -16.35 14.39
CA GLY A 136 -41.19 -15.25 14.76
C GLY A 136 -40.43 -13.99 15.10
N GLN A 137 -41.11 -12.85 14.92
CA GLN A 137 -40.53 -11.52 15.14
C GLN A 137 -40.05 -11.34 16.59
N GLY A 138 -38.79 -10.93 16.74
CA GLY A 138 -38.08 -10.78 18.00
C GLY A 138 -37.30 -12.02 18.46
N SER A 139 -37.27 -13.10 17.69
CA SER A 139 -36.47 -14.30 18.05
C SER A 139 -35.03 -14.17 17.59
N TRP A 140 -34.09 -14.58 18.45
CA TRP A 140 -32.65 -14.51 18.14
C TRP A 140 -31.87 -15.70 18.75
N PRO A 141 -31.90 -16.87 18.09
CA PRO A 141 -31.04 -18.01 18.44
C PRO A 141 -29.58 -17.76 18.03
N ALA A 142 -28.63 -18.18 18.88
CA ALA A 142 -27.21 -18.08 18.59
C ALA A 142 -26.43 -19.30 19.08
N PHE A 143 -25.42 -19.69 18.28
CA PHE A 143 -24.35 -20.62 18.62
C PHE A 143 -23.01 -19.97 18.26
N TRP A 144 -22.25 -19.62 19.30
CA TRP A 144 -21.11 -18.72 19.17
C TRP A 144 -20.07 -19.02 20.23
N MET A 145 -18.95 -18.30 20.17
CA MET A 145 -17.80 -18.54 21.01
C MET A 145 -17.14 -17.25 21.49
N MET A 146 -16.62 -17.29 22.71
CA MET A 146 -15.87 -16.19 23.33
C MET A 146 -14.53 -16.68 23.90
N PRO A 147 -13.51 -15.82 23.98
CA PRO A 147 -12.20 -16.17 24.50
C PRO A 147 -12.26 -16.54 25.98
N THR A 148 -11.53 -17.59 26.37
CA THR A 148 -11.53 -18.10 27.74
C THR A 148 -10.79 -17.16 28.69
N ASP A 149 -9.64 -16.66 28.26
CA ASP A 149 -8.70 -15.90 29.08
C ASP A 149 -8.54 -14.43 28.69
N GLU A 150 -9.14 -14.01 27.56
CA GLU A 150 -9.13 -12.60 27.10
C GLU A 150 -7.70 -12.02 26.99
N VAL A 151 -6.78 -12.77 26.37
CA VAL A 151 -5.32 -12.49 26.45
C VAL A 151 -4.89 -11.16 25.83
N TYR A 152 -5.69 -10.59 24.92
CA TYR A 152 -5.44 -9.33 24.22
C TYR A 152 -6.23 -8.15 24.81
N GLY A 153 -6.98 -8.38 25.90
CA GLY A 153 -7.88 -7.41 26.51
C GLY A 153 -9.35 -7.84 26.40
N GLY A 154 -10.26 -7.00 26.89
CA GLY A 154 -11.70 -7.26 26.82
C GLY A 154 -12.23 -7.30 25.38
N TRP A 155 -13.51 -7.60 25.24
CA TRP A 155 -14.17 -7.59 23.94
C TRP A 155 -14.05 -6.21 23.25
N PRO A 156 -13.80 -6.16 21.92
CA PRO A 156 -13.61 -7.28 20.98
C PRO A 156 -12.14 -7.70 20.80
N ARG A 157 -11.19 -7.11 21.53
CA ARG A 157 -9.74 -7.30 21.26
C ARG A 157 -9.31 -8.75 21.35
N SER A 158 -10.01 -9.55 22.16
CA SER A 158 -9.78 -10.99 22.28
C SER A 158 -10.69 -11.85 21.40
N GLY A 159 -11.48 -11.25 20.53
CA GLY A 159 -12.28 -11.92 19.50
C GLY A 159 -13.66 -12.39 19.97
N GLU A 160 -14.53 -12.66 19.00
CA GLU A 160 -15.78 -13.40 19.10
C GLU A 160 -15.98 -14.18 17.79
N ILE A 161 -16.44 -15.43 17.88
CA ILE A 161 -16.72 -16.27 16.71
C ILE A 161 -18.18 -16.69 16.75
N ASP A 162 -18.99 -16.12 15.85
CA ASP A 162 -20.37 -16.52 15.66
C ASP A 162 -20.44 -17.63 14.63
N ILE A 163 -20.52 -18.88 15.09
CA ILE A 163 -20.69 -20.05 14.22
C ILE A 163 -22.05 -19.94 13.51
N PHE A 164 -23.05 -19.43 14.24
CA PHE A 164 -24.39 -19.27 13.74
C PHE A 164 -25.15 -18.21 14.56
N GLU A 165 -25.77 -17.27 13.85
CA GLU A 165 -26.88 -16.46 14.35
C GLU A 165 -28.02 -16.43 13.34
N ALA A 166 -29.25 -16.23 13.82
CA ALA A 166 -30.38 -15.84 12.99
C ALA A 166 -31.32 -14.93 13.78
N VAL A 167 -32.03 -14.05 13.08
CA VAL A 167 -33.09 -13.23 13.68
C VAL A 167 -34.39 -13.39 12.92
N ASN A 168 -35.52 -13.33 13.64
CA ASN A 168 -36.85 -13.16 13.06
C ASN A 168 -37.27 -14.18 12.00
N LEU A 169 -36.70 -15.40 11.98
CA LEU A 169 -37.00 -16.39 10.95
C LEU A 169 -38.52 -16.53 10.75
N LYS A 170 -38.96 -16.55 9.48
CA LYS A 170 -40.36 -16.55 9.01
C LYS A 170 -41.16 -15.26 9.21
N ALA A 171 -40.64 -14.24 9.90
CA ALA A 171 -41.24 -12.90 9.89
C ALA A 171 -41.10 -12.27 8.50
N ALA A 172 -42.06 -11.43 8.13
CA ALA A 172 -42.07 -10.80 6.81
C ALA A 172 -41.08 -9.62 6.73
N ASP A 173 -40.28 -9.57 5.67
CA ASP A 173 -39.57 -8.36 5.25
C ASP A 173 -40.54 -7.29 4.70
N ALA A 174 -40.00 -6.14 4.29
CA ALA A 174 -40.80 -5.03 3.73
C ALA A 174 -41.59 -5.39 2.46
N ASP A 175 -41.14 -6.39 1.71
CA ASP A 175 -41.76 -6.88 0.47
C ASP A 175 -42.70 -8.08 0.73
N GLY A 176 -42.76 -8.57 1.97
CA GLY A 176 -43.60 -9.69 2.40
C GLY A 176 -42.95 -11.06 2.23
N ASN A 177 -41.64 -11.15 1.98
CA ASN A 177 -40.92 -12.43 1.96
C ASN A 177 -40.58 -12.87 3.38
N PRO A 178 -40.64 -14.19 3.67
CA PRO A 178 -40.26 -14.69 4.98
C PRO A 178 -38.74 -14.67 5.16
N GLU A 179 -38.28 -14.16 6.30
CA GLU A 179 -36.86 -14.20 6.69
C GLU A 179 -36.36 -15.64 6.79
N ALA A 180 -35.21 -15.92 6.19
CA ALA A 180 -34.63 -17.25 6.08
C ALA A 180 -33.10 -17.26 6.23
N HIS A 181 -32.48 -16.12 6.51
CA HIS A 181 -31.03 -16.01 6.57
C HIS A 181 -30.46 -16.47 7.92
N ILE A 182 -29.26 -17.02 7.82
CA ILE A 182 -28.35 -17.26 8.93
C ILE A 182 -27.10 -16.42 8.71
N TYR A 183 -26.35 -16.16 9.78
CA TYR A 183 -25.16 -15.32 9.75
C TYR A 183 -24.00 -16.02 10.43
N GLY A 184 -22.83 -15.98 9.79
CA GLY A 184 -21.55 -16.34 10.40
C GLY A 184 -20.66 -15.10 10.44
N THR A 185 -20.16 -14.75 11.61
CA THR A 185 -19.53 -13.45 11.88
C THR A 185 -18.30 -13.60 12.77
N LEU A 186 -17.34 -12.72 12.56
CA LEU A 186 -16.18 -12.50 13.42
C LEU A 186 -16.24 -11.08 13.97
N HIS A 187 -16.00 -10.89 15.27
CA HIS A 187 -15.81 -9.57 15.89
C HIS A 187 -14.39 -9.42 16.42
N TYR A 188 -13.71 -8.33 16.07
CA TYR A 188 -12.30 -8.11 16.34
C TYR A 188 -11.95 -6.61 16.31
N GLY A 189 -10.65 -6.27 16.29
CA GLY A 189 -10.18 -4.89 16.15
C GLY A 189 -10.02 -4.16 17.47
N GLN A 190 -10.46 -2.90 17.51
CA GLN A 190 -10.22 -1.95 18.61
C GLN A 190 -11.20 -2.11 19.78
N GLU A 191 -10.98 -1.41 20.89
CA GLU A 191 -11.93 -1.41 22.00
C GLU A 191 -13.29 -0.83 21.57
N TRP A 192 -14.39 -1.38 22.09
CA TRP A 192 -15.73 -0.81 21.90
C TRP A 192 -15.76 0.69 22.28
N PRO A 193 -16.39 1.56 21.48
CA PRO A 193 -17.30 1.26 20.37
C PRO A 193 -16.65 1.16 18.97
N ASN A 194 -15.32 1.17 18.89
CA ASN A 194 -14.59 1.17 17.61
C ASN A 194 -14.25 -0.24 17.11
N ASN A 195 -14.98 -1.24 17.60
CA ASN A 195 -14.80 -2.61 17.17
C ASN A 195 -15.20 -2.78 15.71
N ASP A 196 -14.57 -3.73 15.03
CA ASP A 196 -14.98 -4.15 13.69
C ASP A 196 -15.64 -5.52 13.73
N SER A 197 -16.43 -5.81 12.71
CA SER A 197 -16.91 -7.15 12.43
C SER A 197 -17.04 -7.40 10.94
N SER A 198 -16.83 -8.65 10.54
CA SER A 198 -17.03 -9.11 9.16
C SER A 198 -17.72 -10.46 9.18
N GLY A 199 -18.63 -10.68 8.23
CA GLY A 199 -19.45 -11.87 8.18
C GLY A 199 -20.25 -11.95 6.89
N GLN A 200 -20.98 -13.06 6.73
CA GLN A 200 -21.79 -13.30 5.55
C GLN A 200 -23.13 -13.93 5.92
N ALA A 201 -24.18 -13.45 5.27
CA ALA A 201 -25.51 -14.04 5.35
C ALA A 201 -25.62 -15.23 4.38
N TYR A 202 -26.32 -16.28 4.79
CA TYR A 202 -26.61 -17.44 3.96
C TYR A 202 -28.07 -17.85 4.07
N SER A 203 -28.67 -18.26 2.96
CA SER A 203 -30.01 -18.85 2.92
C SER A 203 -29.98 -20.17 2.16
N LEU A 204 -30.82 -21.11 2.61
CA LEU A 204 -30.97 -22.39 1.95
C LEU A 204 -31.56 -22.23 0.54
N PRO A 205 -31.19 -23.11 -0.41
CA PRO A 205 -31.76 -23.10 -1.75
C PRO A 205 -33.28 -23.35 -1.73
N ASP A 206 -33.94 -22.96 -2.83
CA ASP A 206 -35.38 -23.14 -3.05
C ASP A 206 -36.30 -22.46 -2.00
N GLY A 207 -35.76 -21.55 -1.17
CA GLY A 207 -36.51 -20.82 -0.15
C GLY A 207 -36.88 -21.66 1.06
N ALA A 208 -36.14 -22.74 1.33
CA ALA A 208 -36.28 -23.50 2.56
C ALA A 208 -35.88 -22.64 3.78
N ASN A 209 -36.51 -22.88 4.93
CA ASN A 209 -36.28 -22.08 6.12
C ASN A 209 -35.57 -22.90 7.22
N PRO A 210 -34.55 -22.34 7.90
CA PRO A 210 -33.86 -23.02 9.01
C PRO A 210 -34.77 -23.41 10.19
N ALA A 211 -35.96 -22.82 10.30
CA ALA A 211 -36.96 -23.15 11.32
C ALA A 211 -37.95 -24.25 10.89
N ASP A 212 -37.80 -24.87 9.72
CA ASP A 212 -38.66 -25.96 9.25
C ASP A 212 -38.15 -27.34 9.67
N ASP A 213 -36.83 -27.57 9.64
CA ASP A 213 -36.20 -28.86 9.90
C ASP A 213 -34.88 -28.68 10.69
N PHE A 214 -34.29 -29.81 11.11
CA PHE A 214 -32.97 -29.81 11.74
C PHE A 214 -31.87 -29.69 10.68
N HIS A 215 -30.96 -28.75 10.88
CA HIS A 215 -29.78 -28.50 10.05
C HIS A 215 -28.49 -28.59 10.88
N THR A 216 -27.37 -28.81 10.22
CA THR A 216 -26.04 -28.79 10.83
C THR A 216 -25.36 -27.45 10.56
N TYR A 217 -24.96 -26.76 11.62
CA TYR A 217 -24.24 -25.49 11.58
C TYR A 217 -22.82 -25.75 12.08
N ALA A 218 -21.81 -25.35 11.32
CA ALA A 218 -20.44 -25.65 11.68
C ALA A 218 -19.46 -24.56 11.29
N ILE A 219 -18.34 -24.54 12.01
CA ILE A 219 -17.11 -23.94 11.53
C ILE A 219 -16.00 -24.99 11.40
N GLU A 220 -15.08 -24.75 10.49
CA GLU A 220 -13.76 -25.35 10.49
C GLU A 220 -12.74 -24.23 10.71
N TRP A 221 -12.07 -24.26 11.86
CA TRP A 221 -11.12 -23.25 12.32
C TRP A 221 -9.71 -23.83 12.31
N GLN A 222 -8.82 -23.18 11.58
CA GLN A 222 -7.39 -23.46 11.56
C GLN A 222 -6.61 -22.17 11.81
N GLU A 223 -5.31 -22.31 12.00
CA GLU A 223 -4.40 -21.16 12.11
C GLU A 223 -4.54 -20.26 10.88
N GLY A 224 -4.96 -19.01 11.10
CA GLY A 224 -5.09 -17.99 10.06
C GLY A 224 -6.33 -18.08 9.16
N GLU A 225 -7.22 -19.07 9.33
CA GLU A 225 -8.43 -19.22 8.49
C GLU A 225 -9.61 -19.85 9.26
N ILE A 226 -10.81 -19.29 9.11
CA ILE A 226 -12.07 -19.84 9.63
C ILE A 226 -13.07 -19.96 8.47
N ARG A 227 -13.74 -21.10 8.38
CA ARG A 227 -14.74 -21.39 7.33
C ARG A 227 -16.07 -21.77 7.96
N TRP A 228 -17.18 -21.28 7.42
CA TRP A 228 -18.54 -21.55 7.90
C TRP A 228 -19.32 -22.46 6.97
N TYR A 229 -20.13 -23.32 7.57
CA TYR A 229 -20.89 -24.35 6.88
C TYR A 229 -22.33 -24.42 7.40
N MET A 230 -23.27 -24.60 6.47
CA MET A 230 -24.63 -25.07 6.77
C MET A 230 -24.90 -26.33 5.96
N ASP A 231 -25.28 -27.41 6.62
CA ASP A 231 -25.43 -28.74 6.01
C ASP A 231 -24.22 -29.09 5.12
N ASP A 232 -23.02 -28.86 5.67
CA ASP A 232 -21.72 -29.10 5.03
C ASP A 232 -21.46 -28.28 3.76
N TYR A 233 -22.33 -27.35 3.40
CA TYR A 233 -22.06 -26.36 2.36
C TYR A 233 -21.26 -25.19 2.93
N LEU A 234 -20.01 -25.03 2.48
CA LEU A 234 -19.16 -23.88 2.80
C LEU A 234 -19.77 -22.61 2.19
N TYR A 235 -20.25 -21.68 3.00
CA TYR A 235 -20.81 -20.42 2.51
C TYR A 235 -19.93 -19.21 2.77
N ALA A 236 -18.99 -19.27 3.71
CA ALA A 236 -18.06 -18.18 4.01
C ALA A 236 -16.69 -18.69 4.45
N THR A 237 -15.65 -17.95 4.11
CA THR A 237 -14.25 -18.11 4.52
C THR A 237 -13.74 -16.75 4.93
N GLN A 238 -13.12 -16.66 6.11
CA GLN A 238 -12.34 -15.49 6.52
C GLN A 238 -10.92 -15.90 6.85
N ARG A 239 -9.96 -15.00 6.61
CA ARG A 239 -8.54 -15.21 6.88
C ARG A 239 -7.96 -14.05 7.68
N ARG A 240 -6.82 -14.32 8.33
CA ARG A 240 -6.00 -13.25 8.93
C ARG A 240 -5.51 -12.30 7.86
N SER A 241 -5.18 -11.08 8.25
CA SER A 241 -4.52 -10.15 7.34
C SER A 241 -3.13 -10.65 6.95
N GLU A 242 -2.67 -10.27 5.75
CA GLU A 242 -1.32 -10.52 5.29
C GLU A 242 -0.64 -9.20 4.96
N VAL A 243 0.42 -8.90 5.72
CA VAL A 243 1.19 -7.65 5.57
C VAL A 243 2.26 -7.82 4.50
N ARG A 244 2.36 -6.84 3.60
CA ARG A 244 3.48 -6.69 2.66
C ARG A 244 4.61 -5.94 3.34
N TYR A 245 5.83 -6.41 3.15
CA TYR A 245 7.04 -5.78 3.68
C TYR A 245 8.01 -5.46 2.55
N ASN A 246 8.71 -4.33 2.65
CA ASN A 246 9.84 -4.03 1.77
C ASN A 246 11.11 -4.79 2.18
N SER A 247 12.20 -4.62 1.42
CA SER A 247 13.51 -5.25 1.69
C SER A 247 14.15 -4.84 3.01
N ASN A 248 13.73 -3.70 3.58
CA ASN A 248 14.16 -3.21 4.90
C ASN A 248 13.34 -3.81 6.06
N GLY A 249 12.29 -4.58 5.77
CA GLY A 249 11.41 -5.19 6.76
C GLY A 249 10.33 -4.24 7.30
N GLU A 250 10.03 -3.16 6.57
CA GLU A 250 9.00 -2.18 6.92
C GLU A 250 7.67 -2.55 6.25
N ALA A 251 6.55 -2.40 6.96
CA ALA A 251 5.23 -2.71 6.44
C ALA A 251 4.81 -1.66 5.39
N THR A 252 4.46 -2.09 4.18
CA THR A 252 4.12 -1.21 3.06
C THR A 252 2.67 -1.31 2.62
N GLY A 253 1.89 -2.18 3.25
CA GLY A 253 0.47 -2.37 2.97
C GLY A 253 0.01 -3.80 3.28
N LEU A 254 -1.17 -4.17 2.79
CA LEU A 254 -1.71 -5.53 2.92
C LEU A 254 -1.76 -6.21 1.55
N SER A 255 -1.40 -7.49 1.47
CA SER A 255 -1.65 -8.37 0.31
C SER A 255 -3.01 -9.08 0.42
N HIS A 256 -3.52 -9.20 1.65
CA HIS A 256 -4.89 -9.63 1.91
C HIS A 256 -5.42 -8.91 3.15
N ARG A 257 -6.61 -8.33 3.04
CA ARG A 257 -7.30 -7.64 4.13
C ARG A 257 -8.21 -8.61 4.87
N GLY A 258 -7.76 -9.00 6.06
CA GLY A 258 -8.46 -9.94 6.93
C GLY A 258 -8.83 -9.30 8.27
N TRP A 259 -8.90 -10.12 9.30
CA TRP A 259 -9.03 -9.62 10.68
C TRP A 259 -7.72 -9.02 11.20
N TYR A 260 -7.84 -8.26 12.29
CA TYR A 260 -6.74 -7.66 13.06
C TYR A 260 -7.15 -7.52 14.53
N THR A 261 -6.22 -7.15 15.40
CA THR A 261 -6.55 -6.71 16.77
C THR A 261 -5.51 -5.71 17.28
N GLU A 262 -5.92 -4.83 18.20
CA GLU A 262 -5.01 -3.97 18.93
C GLU A 262 -4.73 -4.52 20.32
N TYR A 263 -3.46 -4.64 20.69
CA TYR A 263 -3.11 -4.96 22.07
C TYR A 263 -1.79 -4.30 22.49
N PHE A 264 -1.58 -4.27 23.80
CA PHE A 264 -0.38 -3.67 24.38
C PHE A 264 0.81 -4.61 24.26
N GLU A 265 1.89 -4.17 23.63
CA GLU A 265 3.12 -4.94 23.59
C GLU A 265 3.76 -5.04 24.98
N GLN A 266 4.11 -6.25 25.41
CA GLN A 266 4.66 -6.48 26.76
C GLN A 266 6.05 -5.82 26.99
N GLY A 267 6.75 -5.43 25.93
CA GLY A 267 8.08 -4.80 25.99
C GLY A 267 8.03 -3.28 26.10
N THR A 268 7.25 -2.62 25.25
CA THR A 268 7.15 -1.16 25.14
C THR A 268 6.01 -0.60 26.00
N GLY A 269 4.95 -1.38 26.21
CA GLY A 269 3.70 -0.91 26.80
C GLY A 269 2.88 -0.02 25.87
N GLU A 270 3.23 0.03 24.59
CA GLU A 270 2.49 0.75 23.56
C GLU A 270 1.35 -0.12 23.02
N LEU A 271 0.23 0.53 22.71
CA LEU A 271 -0.89 -0.10 22.02
C LEU A 271 -0.55 -0.12 20.53
N VAL A 272 -0.52 -1.31 19.93
CA VAL A 272 -0.13 -1.49 18.53
C VAL A 272 -1.18 -2.34 17.82
N THR A 273 -1.38 -2.07 16.53
CA THR A 273 -2.19 -2.91 15.65
C THR A 273 -1.41 -4.14 15.21
N HIS A 274 -2.04 -5.31 15.33
CA HIS A 274 -1.49 -6.60 14.91
C HIS A 274 -2.37 -7.23 13.83
N TRP A 275 -1.71 -7.67 12.76
CA TRP A 275 -2.32 -8.32 11.58
C TRP A 275 -2.10 -9.84 11.56
N ASP A 276 -1.62 -10.43 12.66
CA ASP A 276 -1.26 -11.84 12.74
C ASP A 276 -2.47 -12.76 13.02
N ASN A 277 -2.24 -13.94 13.61
CA ASN A 277 -3.33 -14.87 13.93
C ASN A 277 -4.28 -14.36 15.02
N ALA A 278 -3.88 -13.35 15.80
CA ALA A 278 -4.70 -12.77 16.83
C ALA A 278 -5.95 -12.10 16.21
N PRO A 279 -7.11 -12.16 16.88
CA PRO A 279 -7.31 -12.71 18.22
C PRO A 279 -7.68 -14.20 18.26
N TYR A 280 -7.71 -14.88 17.12
CA TYR A 280 -8.20 -16.26 16.96
C TYR A 280 -7.08 -17.31 17.06
N ASP A 281 -6.14 -17.10 17.97
CA ASP A 281 -5.02 -17.98 18.27
C ASP A 281 -4.95 -18.42 19.75
N GLN A 282 -6.02 -18.16 20.50
CA GLN A 282 -6.25 -18.56 21.89
C GLN A 282 -7.42 -19.56 22.03
N GLU A 283 -7.69 -20.05 23.24
CA GLU A 283 -8.81 -20.96 23.52
C GLU A 283 -10.13 -20.21 23.67
N PHE A 284 -11.18 -20.69 23.00
CA PHE A 284 -12.53 -20.16 23.05
C PHE A 284 -13.52 -21.17 23.63
N TYR A 285 -14.50 -20.69 24.40
CA TYR A 285 -15.58 -21.51 24.95
C TYR A 285 -16.86 -21.33 24.14
N LEU A 286 -17.71 -22.36 24.13
CA LEU A 286 -18.98 -22.38 23.40
C LEU A 286 -20.09 -21.70 24.19
N ILE A 287 -21.01 -21.05 23.48
CA ILE A 287 -22.22 -20.41 24.01
C ILE A 287 -23.43 -20.84 23.16
N LEU A 288 -24.49 -21.25 23.85
CA LEU A 288 -25.80 -21.56 23.26
C LEU A 288 -26.86 -20.69 23.93
N ASN A 289 -27.62 -19.90 23.17
CA ASN A 289 -28.73 -19.13 23.73
C ASN A 289 -29.87 -18.91 22.73
N LEU A 290 -31.02 -18.51 23.30
CA LEU A 290 -32.13 -17.92 22.57
C LEU A 290 -32.47 -16.57 23.19
N ALA A 291 -32.03 -15.48 22.57
CA ALA A 291 -32.41 -14.13 22.96
C ALA A 291 -33.82 -13.76 22.46
N VAL A 292 -34.41 -12.75 23.09
CA VAL A 292 -35.70 -12.18 22.72
C VAL A 292 -35.56 -10.66 22.57
N GLY A 293 -35.82 -10.14 21.39
CA GLY A 293 -35.63 -8.72 21.08
C GLY A 293 -34.17 -8.28 21.15
N GLY A 294 -33.97 -6.98 21.22
CA GLY A 294 -32.65 -6.35 21.08
C GLY A 294 -32.57 -5.44 19.86
N GLU A 295 -31.50 -4.66 19.77
CA GLU A 295 -31.35 -3.60 18.77
C GLU A 295 -31.48 -4.10 17.33
N TRP A 296 -30.93 -5.28 17.03
CA TRP A 296 -30.99 -5.86 15.69
C TRP A 296 -32.36 -6.46 15.36
N PRO A 297 -32.87 -7.50 16.07
CA PRO A 297 -34.14 -8.15 15.70
C PRO A 297 -35.33 -7.19 15.74
N GLU A 298 -35.34 -6.17 16.61
CA GLU A 298 -36.45 -5.20 16.67
C GLU A 298 -36.41 -4.15 15.55
N ALA A 299 -35.27 -3.97 14.88
CA ALA A 299 -35.09 -2.98 13.82
C ALA A 299 -35.43 -3.51 12.41
N VAL A 300 -35.44 -4.83 12.22
CA VAL A 300 -35.63 -5.48 10.91
C VAL A 300 -36.92 -6.30 10.83
N ASN A 301 -37.33 -6.68 9.61
CA ASN A 301 -38.56 -7.40 9.27
C ASN A 301 -39.84 -6.67 9.73
N GLU A 302 -40.61 -7.23 10.67
CA GLU A 302 -41.90 -6.68 11.11
C GLU A 302 -41.75 -5.57 12.17
N THR A 303 -40.53 -5.35 12.66
CA THR A 303 -40.14 -4.41 13.73
C THR A 303 -40.74 -4.71 15.11
N GLY A 304 -40.00 -4.39 16.17
CA GLY A 304 -40.38 -4.71 17.55
C GLY A 304 -40.38 -6.21 17.85
N ILE A 305 -41.15 -6.62 18.86
CA ILE A 305 -41.30 -8.01 19.30
C ILE A 305 -42.76 -8.44 19.15
N ASP A 306 -43.01 -9.56 18.45
CA ASP A 306 -44.33 -10.17 18.42
C ASP A 306 -44.54 -11.05 19.65
N ALA A 307 -45.34 -10.58 20.60
CA ALA A 307 -45.64 -11.32 21.82
C ALA A 307 -46.40 -12.64 21.57
N GLU A 308 -47.16 -12.76 20.47
CA GLU A 308 -47.89 -13.99 20.14
C GLU A 308 -46.92 -15.13 19.79
N ALA A 309 -45.76 -14.81 19.19
CA ALA A 309 -44.70 -15.78 18.88
C ALA A 309 -44.09 -16.45 20.12
N PHE A 310 -44.23 -15.86 21.31
CA PHE A 310 -43.67 -16.38 22.57
C PHE A 310 -44.72 -16.95 23.53
N GLU A 311 -46.02 -16.69 23.32
CA GLU A 311 -47.09 -17.06 24.27
C GLU A 311 -47.07 -18.54 24.69
N ASN A 312 -46.70 -19.43 23.78
CA ASN A 312 -46.68 -20.89 24.00
C ASN A 312 -45.27 -21.49 24.19
N GLY A 313 -44.26 -20.63 24.39
CA GLY A 313 -42.86 -21.03 24.50
C GLY A 313 -42.22 -21.31 23.16
N GLN A 314 -41.34 -20.41 22.73
CA GLN A 314 -40.59 -20.55 21.48
C GLN A 314 -39.33 -21.38 21.73
N ARG A 315 -39.04 -22.35 20.86
CA ARG A 315 -38.05 -23.39 21.12
C ARG A 315 -36.90 -23.36 20.12
N PHE A 316 -35.71 -23.45 20.67
CA PHE A 316 -34.48 -23.78 19.97
C PHE A 316 -34.08 -25.20 20.39
N ASP A 317 -34.27 -26.17 19.47
CA ASP A 317 -34.06 -27.59 19.75
C ASP A 317 -32.73 -28.05 19.16
N ILE A 318 -31.86 -28.63 19.98
CA ILE A 318 -30.47 -29.00 19.64
C ILE A 318 -30.29 -30.51 19.86
N ASP A 319 -29.98 -31.22 18.78
CA ASP A 319 -29.77 -32.67 18.76
C ASP A 319 -28.40 -33.06 19.32
N TYR A 320 -27.34 -32.37 18.88
CA TYR A 320 -26.00 -32.57 19.43
C TYR A 320 -25.12 -31.33 19.25
N VAL A 321 -24.04 -31.28 20.02
CA VAL A 321 -22.86 -30.44 19.77
C VAL A 321 -21.63 -31.35 19.72
N ARG A 322 -20.80 -31.21 18.69
CA ARG A 322 -19.58 -32.01 18.50
C ARG A 322 -18.40 -31.13 18.14
N VAL A 323 -17.24 -31.50 18.67
CA VAL A 323 -15.96 -30.87 18.36
C VAL A 323 -14.96 -31.93 17.93
N TYR A 324 -14.30 -31.68 16.82
CA TYR A 324 -13.32 -32.54 16.21
C TYR A 324 -11.98 -31.85 16.06
N GLU A 325 -10.91 -32.62 16.20
CA GLU A 325 -9.54 -32.18 15.98
C GLU A 325 -9.02 -32.78 14.67
N CYS A 326 -8.16 -32.04 13.96
CA CYS A 326 -7.59 -32.53 12.71
C CYS A 326 -6.46 -33.53 12.98
N ALA A 327 -6.61 -34.78 12.52
CA ALA A 327 -5.57 -35.80 12.70
C ALA A 327 -4.27 -35.52 11.92
N SER A 328 -4.34 -34.70 10.87
CA SER A 328 -3.17 -34.32 10.05
C SER A 328 -2.25 -33.34 10.77
N ASN A 329 -2.82 -32.28 11.36
CA ASN A 329 -2.08 -31.30 12.16
C ASN A 329 -2.97 -30.73 13.29
N PRO A 330 -2.94 -31.35 14.48
CA PRO A 330 -3.67 -30.86 15.65
C PRO A 330 -3.26 -29.44 16.09
N ASP A 331 -1.98 -29.08 15.95
CA ASP A 331 -1.44 -27.83 16.47
C ASP A 331 -1.96 -26.60 15.69
N THR A 332 -2.23 -26.76 14.40
CA THR A 332 -2.71 -25.67 13.52
C THR A 332 -4.11 -25.91 12.97
N GLY A 333 -4.72 -27.09 13.18
CA GLY A 333 -6.00 -27.48 12.60
C GLY A 333 -6.00 -27.76 11.09
N ALA A 334 -4.83 -27.67 10.42
CA ALA A 334 -4.73 -27.75 8.95
C ALA A 334 -4.56 -29.18 8.42
N GLY A 335 -5.04 -29.41 7.19
CA GLY A 335 -4.94 -30.67 6.45
C GLY A 335 -6.15 -31.60 6.60
N CYS A 336 -7.25 -31.11 7.14
CA CYS A 336 -8.54 -31.83 7.23
C CYS A 336 -9.71 -31.00 6.68
N GLU A 337 -9.43 -29.84 6.10
CA GLU A 337 -10.40 -28.87 5.66
C GLU A 337 -11.30 -29.37 4.52
N THR A 338 -12.57 -29.00 4.61
CA THR A 338 -13.58 -29.25 3.58
C THR A 338 -13.70 -27.98 2.73
N VAL A 339 -13.11 -27.97 1.54
CA VAL A 339 -13.12 -26.82 0.62
C VAL A 339 -13.95 -27.08 -0.65
N ARG A 340 -14.42 -26.01 -1.27
CA ARG A 340 -15.12 -26.04 -2.57
C ARG A 340 -14.55 -24.98 -3.53
N PRO A 341 -14.73 -25.11 -4.85
CA PRO A 341 -14.42 -24.03 -5.78
C PRO A 341 -15.09 -22.71 -5.34
N GLY A 342 -14.34 -21.61 -5.40
CA GLY A 342 -14.81 -20.27 -5.00
C GLY A 342 -14.66 -19.95 -3.51
N TYR A 343 -14.19 -20.88 -2.67
CA TYR A 343 -13.99 -20.62 -1.23
C TYR A 343 -12.98 -19.50 -0.92
N ASP A 344 -12.08 -19.22 -1.86
CA ASP A 344 -11.00 -18.24 -1.82
C ASP A 344 -11.24 -17.05 -2.78
N SER A 345 -12.48 -16.88 -3.24
CA SER A 345 -12.87 -15.81 -4.17
C SER A 345 -13.82 -14.82 -3.50
N LEU A 346 -13.54 -13.53 -3.64
CA LEU A 346 -14.39 -12.43 -3.14
C LEU A 346 -15.77 -12.39 -3.79
N ASP A 347 -15.87 -12.88 -5.03
CA ASP A 347 -17.15 -12.99 -5.74
C ASP A 347 -18.04 -14.15 -5.24
N ASP A 348 -17.59 -14.92 -4.23
CA ASP A 348 -18.31 -16.11 -3.75
C ASP A 348 -18.24 -16.26 -2.21
N ALA A 349 -17.25 -16.97 -1.67
CA ALA A 349 -17.21 -17.32 -0.25
C ALA A 349 -16.12 -16.60 0.56
N LEU A 350 -15.13 -15.97 -0.07
CA LEU A 350 -14.13 -15.22 0.69
C LEU A 350 -14.73 -13.90 1.17
N VAL A 351 -14.69 -13.67 2.47
CA VAL A 351 -15.15 -12.45 3.13
C VAL A 351 -13.92 -11.64 3.55
N GLU A 352 -13.82 -10.40 3.08
CA GLU A 352 -12.78 -9.48 3.54
C GLU A 352 -13.05 -9.03 4.97
N GLY A 353 -11.97 -8.83 5.72
CA GLY A 353 -12.05 -8.18 7.01
C GLY A 353 -11.87 -6.67 6.90
N ALA A 354 -11.82 -6.01 8.06
CA ALA A 354 -11.75 -4.56 8.19
C ALA A 354 -10.36 -4.07 8.65
N ALA A 355 -9.30 -4.89 8.51
CA ALA A 355 -7.98 -4.48 8.97
C ALA A 355 -7.53 -3.13 8.39
N PRO A 356 -6.99 -2.22 9.22
CA PRO A 356 -6.41 -0.98 8.73
C PRO A 356 -5.18 -1.32 7.89
N ILE A 357 -4.98 -0.59 6.80
CA ILE A 357 -3.80 -0.75 5.95
C ILE A 357 -2.61 -0.11 6.67
N PRO A 358 -1.47 -0.82 6.86
CA PRO A 358 -0.27 -0.20 7.38
C PRO A 358 0.14 0.99 6.52
N SER A 359 0.37 2.15 7.12
CA SER A 359 0.98 3.28 6.43
C SER A 359 2.35 2.85 5.92
N PRO A 360 2.70 3.15 4.65
CA PRO A 360 4.06 2.93 4.16
C PRO A 360 5.08 3.61 5.08
N PRO A 361 6.29 3.07 5.21
CA PRO A 361 7.34 3.74 5.95
C PRO A 361 7.58 5.12 5.33
N SER A 362 7.50 6.14 6.18
CA SER A 362 7.79 7.49 5.75
C SER A 362 9.21 7.58 5.21
N THR A 363 9.38 8.26 4.08
CA THR A 363 10.71 8.59 3.55
C THR A 363 11.49 9.50 4.50
N GLY A 364 10.79 10.15 5.46
CA GLY A 364 11.32 11.18 6.33
C GLY A 364 11.59 12.49 5.60
N ILE A 365 11.28 12.57 4.30
CA ILE A 365 11.43 13.74 3.45
C ILE A 365 10.04 14.32 3.21
N ALA A 366 9.90 15.60 3.44
CA ALA A 366 8.65 16.30 3.24
C ALA A 366 8.44 16.66 1.76
N GLU A 367 7.46 16.02 1.13
CA GLU A 367 7.07 16.24 -0.27
C GLU A 367 5.78 17.03 -0.34
N ASN A 368 5.68 18.09 -1.16
CA ASN A 368 4.41 18.80 -1.32
C ASN A 368 3.48 18.05 -2.27
N LEU A 369 2.19 17.97 -1.94
CA LEU A 369 1.15 17.42 -2.81
C LEU A 369 0.25 18.52 -3.35
N THR A 370 0.23 18.69 -4.68
CA THR A 370 -0.79 19.46 -5.38
C THR A 370 -1.93 18.52 -5.80
N ILE A 371 -3.11 18.73 -5.23
CA ILE A 371 -4.32 17.98 -5.58
C ILE A 371 -4.99 18.64 -6.78
N PHE A 372 -5.08 19.98 -6.78
CA PHE A 372 -5.66 20.73 -7.89
C PHE A 372 -5.24 22.21 -7.88
N ASP A 373 -4.64 22.69 -8.96
CA ASP A 373 -4.20 24.09 -9.15
C ASP A 373 -4.78 24.71 -10.45
N GLY A 374 -5.80 24.07 -11.01
CA GLY A 374 -6.29 24.28 -12.38
C GLY A 374 -5.93 23.11 -13.32
N THR A 375 -5.01 22.25 -12.91
CA THR A 375 -4.72 20.96 -13.55
C THR A 375 -5.32 19.81 -12.73
N THR A 376 -5.95 18.85 -13.40
CA THR A 376 -6.56 17.69 -12.73
C THR A 376 -5.50 16.68 -12.31
N ASN A 377 -5.49 16.28 -11.04
CA ASN A 377 -4.70 15.16 -10.55
C ASN A 377 -5.50 13.85 -10.69
N PRO A 378 -5.08 12.90 -11.54
CA PRO A 378 -5.83 11.66 -11.78
C PRO A 378 -5.88 10.75 -10.54
N ASN A 379 -4.94 10.89 -9.60
CA ASN A 379 -4.89 10.11 -8.37
C ASN A 379 -5.75 10.72 -7.24
N TRP A 380 -6.19 11.97 -7.40
CA TRP A 380 -7.07 12.67 -6.46
C TRP A 380 -8.30 13.25 -7.17
N PRO A 381 -9.16 12.40 -7.79
CA PRO A 381 -10.36 12.87 -8.44
C PRO A 381 -11.34 13.53 -7.46
N VAL A 382 -12.17 14.41 -8.00
CA VAL A 382 -13.32 14.96 -7.29
C VAL A 382 -14.41 13.91 -7.10
N TRP A 383 -15.05 13.94 -5.94
CA TRP A 383 -15.98 12.89 -5.53
C TRP A 383 -17.21 13.46 -4.83
N ASP A 384 -18.33 12.76 -5.04
CA ASP A 384 -19.61 12.91 -4.33
C ASP A 384 -19.91 11.55 -3.69
N CYS A 385 -20.03 11.52 -2.36
CA CYS A 385 -20.28 10.27 -1.63
C CYS A 385 -21.52 9.51 -2.11
N CYS A 386 -22.59 10.24 -2.40
CA CYS A 386 -23.93 9.68 -2.23
C CYS A 386 -25.09 10.57 -2.70
N GLY A 387 -24.85 11.84 -3.06
CA GLY A 387 -25.86 12.78 -3.55
C GLY A 387 -26.26 12.56 -5.01
N GLY A 388 -25.50 11.72 -5.73
CA GLY A 388 -25.76 11.40 -7.14
C GLY A 388 -25.48 12.55 -8.10
N SER A 389 -24.69 13.54 -7.68
CA SER A 389 -24.18 14.62 -8.52
C SER A 389 -22.72 14.36 -8.90
N THR A 390 -22.21 15.09 -9.90
CA THR A 390 -20.81 14.99 -10.33
C THR A 390 -20.24 16.40 -10.33
N PRO A 391 -19.22 16.70 -9.50
CA PRO A 391 -18.53 17.97 -9.56
C PRO A 391 -18.00 18.23 -10.98
N ALA A 392 -18.10 19.48 -11.44
CA ALA A 392 -17.81 19.83 -12.82
C ALA A 392 -16.60 20.75 -12.90
N LEU A 393 -15.69 20.47 -13.84
CA LEU A 393 -14.61 21.40 -14.18
C LEU A 393 -15.17 22.57 -15.01
N VAL A 394 -14.98 23.80 -14.55
CA VAL A 394 -15.52 25.02 -15.17
C VAL A 394 -14.45 26.12 -15.23
N GLU A 395 -14.62 27.05 -16.18
CA GLU A 395 -13.76 28.24 -16.27
C GLU A 395 -14.31 29.37 -15.37
N ASP A 396 -13.51 29.85 -14.41
CA ASP A 396 -13.70 31.11 -13.68
C ASP A 396 -12.82 32.21 -14.27
N SER A 397 -13.38 33.42 -14.35
CA SER A 397 -12.68 34.55 -14.97
C SER A 397 -11.43 35.05 -14.21
N ALA A 398 -11.31 34.72 -12.92
CA ALA A 398 -10.18 35.14 -12.09
C ALA A 398 -9.11 34.04 -11.99
N GLU A 399 -9.54 32.80 -11.75
CA GLU A 399 -8.65 31.68 -11.37
C GLU A 399 -8.45 30.64 -12.48
N GLY A 400 -9.06 30.81 -13.66
CA GLY A 400 -8.94 29.84 -14.75
C GLY A 400 -9.81 28.60 -14.52
N GLN A 401 -9.25 27.40 -14.66
CA GLN A 401 -9.99 26.15 -14.45
C GLN A 401 -10.21 25.91 -12.96
N VAL A 402 -11.46 25.66 -12.56
CA VAL A 402 -11.85 25.39 -11.18
C VAL A 402 -12.88 24.28 -11.11
N TYR A 403 -12.97 23.57 -9.99
CA TYR A 403 -14.05 22.61 -9.76
C TYR A 403 -15.27 23.29 -9.13
N GLU A 404 -16.44 23.10 -9.73
CA GLU A 404 -17.73 23.56 -9.23
C GLU A 404 -18.52 22.39 -8.62
N PHE A 405 -18.89 22.55 -7.36
CA PHE A 405 -19.66 21.61 -6.56
C PHE A 405 -21.08 22.15 -6.38
N SER A 406 -22.08 21.27 -6.49
CA SER A 406 -23.51 21.65 -6.45
C SER A 406 -24.30 20.68 -5.58
N ILE A 407 -24.87 21.15 -4.48
CA ILE A 407 -25.62 20.30 -3.54
C ILE A 407 -27.11 20.34 -3.87
N GLY A 408 -27.63 19.17 -4.26
CA GLY A 408 -29.04 18.94 -4.57
C GLY A 408 -29.92 18.72 -3.33
N ALA A 409 -31.09 18.13 -3.55
CA ALA A 409 -32.04 17.80 -2.48
C ALA A 409 -31.61 16.58 -1.65
N GLU A 410 -30.85 15.66 -2.24
CA GLU A 410 -30.24 14.54 -1.52
C GLU A 410 -28.99 15.04 -0.77
N PRO A 411 -28.89 14.79 0.55
CA PRO A 411 -27.71 15.14 1.32
C PRO A 411 -26.45 14.46 0.79
N THR A 412 -25.33 15.17 0.80
CA THR A 412 -24.03 14.67 0.32
C THR A 412 -22.87 15.42 0.96
N VAL A 413 -21.72 14.76 0.99
CA VAL A 413 -20.40 15.35 1.23
C VAL A 413 -19.59 15.25 -0.06
N MET A 414 -18.81 16.29 -0.36
CA MET A 414 -18.02 16.36 -1.59
C MET A 414 -16.60 16.82 -1.29
N GLY A 415 -15.69 16.43 -2.17
CA GLY A 415 -14.27 16.68 -1.97
C GLY A 415 -13.39 16.03 -3.01
N PHE A 416 -12.17 15.71 -2.59
CA PHE A 416 -11.14 15.00 -3.34
C PHE A 416 -10.78 13.73 -2.59
N ILE A 417 -10.54 12.63 -3.32
CA ILE A 417 -10.33 11.30 -2.75
C ILE A 417 -9.27 10.56 -3.53
N SER A 418 -8.39 9.81 -2.86
CA SER A 418 -7.35 8.98 -3.48
C SER A 418 -7.51 7.48 -3.20
N ARG A 419 -8.70 7.06 -2.75
CA ARG A 419 -9.01 5.65 -2.49
C ARG A 419 -9.37 4.93 -3.79
N GLU A 420 -8.81 3.74 -3.98
CA GLU A 420 -8.95 2.92 -5.20
C GLU A 420 -10.40 2.80 -5.70
N LEU A 421 -11.34 2.51 -4.80
CA LEU A 421 -12.76 2.34 -5.11
C LEU A 421 -13.43 3.55 -5.79
N PHE A 422 -12.87 4.75 -5.62
CA PHE A 422 -13.45 6.01 -6.10
C PHE A 422 -12.65 6.65 -7.23
N ILE A 423 -11.60 5.98 -7.71
CA ILE A 423 -10.81 6.46 -8.83
C ILE A 423 -11.52 6.12 -10.14
N THR A 424 -12.04 7.14 -10.80
CA THR A 424 -12.80 7.00 -12.05
C THR A 424 -11.95 7.20 -13.31
N GLU A 425 -10.77 7.79 -13.18
CA GLU A 425 -9.87 8.06 -14.29
C GLU A 425 -8.99 6.84 -14.59
N PRO A 426 -8.89 6.35 -15.85
CA PRO A 426 -8.08 5.17 -16.17
C PRO A 426 -6.58 5.29 -15.85
N ALA A 427 -6.07 6.51 -15.76
CA ALA A 427 -4.69 6.80 -15.39
C ALA A 427 -4.51 7.05 -13.88
N GLY A 428 -5.60 7.09 -13.11
CA GLY A 428 -5.57 7.32 -11.68
C GLY A 428 -5.21 6.04 -10.93
N GLN A 429 -4.45 6.21 -9.85
CA GLN A 429 -4.10 5.14 -8.92
C GLN A 429 -4.26 5.59 -7.48
N ALA A 430 -4.50 4.64 -6.59
CA ALA A 430 -4.67 4.95 -5.19
C ALA A 430 -3.38 5.57 -4.64
N SER A 431 -3.49 6.75 -4.04
CA SER A 431 -2.34 7.49 -3.52
C SER A 431 -2.66 8.16 -2.18
N PRO A 432 -2.81 7.38 -1.10
CA PRO A 432 -2.74 7.94 0.25
C PRO A 432 -1.44 8.73 0.40
N PHE A 433 -1.53 9.92 0.98
CA PHE A 433 -0.42 10.86 1.06
C PHE A 433 0.19 10.89 2.46
N ASP A 434 1.50 10.68 2.54
CA ASP A 434 2.27 10.79 3.78
C ASP A 434 2.71 12.25 4.02
N ALA A 435 1.96 12.94 4.87
CA ALA A 435 2.26 14.28 5.33
C ALA A 435 3.05 14.31 6.65
N SER A 436 3.38 13.14 7.23
CA SER A 436 4.05 13.05 8.53
C SER A 436 5.42 13.74 8.58
N PRO A 437 6.27 13.74 7.52
CA PRO A 437 7.53 14.49 7.53
C PRO A 437 7.36 16.01 7.63
N MET A 438 6.19 16.53 7.25
CA MET A 438 5.88 17.96 7.31
C MET A 438 4.87 18.31 8.40
N GLU A 439 4.59 17.41 9.36
CA GLU A 439 3.55 17.63 10.37
C GLU A 439 3.75 18.95 11.16
N GLU A 440 5.00 19.31 11.47
CA GLU A 440 5.32 20.52 12.24
C GLU A 440 5.08 21.82 11.45
N ASN A 441 5.37 21.83 10.13
CA ASN A 441 5.48 23.05 9.33
C ASN A 441 4.56 23.09 8.09
N GLY A 442 3.84 22.01 7.82
CA GLY A 442 2.94 21.88 6.68
C GLY A 442 1.49 22.17 7.05
N SER A 443 0.70 22.44 6.01
CA SER A 443 -0.73 22.73 6.12
C SER A 443 -1.48 22.16 4.92
N VAL A 444 -2.77 21.88 5.13
CA VAL A 444 -3.73 21.68 4.04
C VAL A 444 -4.28 23.04 3.63
N LYS A 445 -4.24 23.36 2.34
CA LYS A 445 -4.63 24.67 1.80
C LYS A 445 -5.60 24.52 0.63
N PHE A 446 -6.52 25.46 0.51
CA PHE A 446 -7.40 25.60 -0.66
C PHE A 446 -8.07 26.97 -0.70
N ASP A 447 -8.50 27.36 -1.89
CA ASP A 447 -9.34 28.53 -2.11
C ASP A 447 -10.77 28.10 -2.40
N LEU A 448 -11.73 28.85 -1.85
CA LEU A 448 -13.16 28.61 -2.06
C LEU A 448 -13.89 29.89 -2.45
N LYS A 449 -14.84 29.76 -3.38
CA LYS A 449 -15.78 30.83 -3.75
C LYS A 449 -17.21 30.32 -3.79
N MET A 450 -18.04 30.86 -2.90
CA MET A 450 -19.46 30.52 -2.85
C MET A 450 -20.22 31.24 -3.98
N MET A 451 -20.86 30.48 -4.87
CA MET A 451 -21.66 31.01 -5.97
C MET A 451 -23.13 31.21 -5.55
N SER A 452 -23.68 30.26 -4.79
CA SER A 452 -24.99 30.39 -4.11
C SER A 452 -24.94 29.80 -2.72
N ALA A 453 -25.57 30.48 -1.77
CA ALA A 453 -25.71 30.00 -0.40
C ALA A 453 -26.71 28.84 -0.31
N PRO A 454 -26.56 27.94 0.69
CA PRO A 454 -27.57 26.95 1.00
C PRO A 454 -28.94 27.60 1.28
N ASN A 455 -30.01 26.87 1.00
CA ASN A 455 -31.38 27.29 1.32
C ASN A 455 -31.55 27.53 2.83
N ASP A 456 -30.86 26.74 3.66
CA ASP A 456 -30.69 27.01 5.08
C ASP A 456 -29.51 27.96 5.31
N THR A 457 -29.79 29.23 5.53
CA THR A 457 -28.78 30.27 5.78
C THR A 457 -28.06 30.11 7.12
N THR A 458 -28.43 29.13 7.95
CA THR A 458 -27.75 28.80 9.21
C THR A 458 -26.86 27.57 9.11
N ALA A 459 -26.76 26.96 7.93
CA ALA A 459 -25.89 25.82 7.68
C ALA A 459 -24.43 26.17 8.02
N THR A 460 -23.83 25.36 8.89
CA THR A 460 -22.40 25.46 9.20
C THR A 460 -21.60 24.87 8.04
N TRP A 461 -20.55 25.54 7.61
CA TRP A 461 -19.61 24.99 6.64
C TRP A 461 -18.50 24.24 7.37
N LEU A 462 -18.14 23.08 6.84
CA LEU A 462 -17.21 22.14 7.45
C LEU A 462 -16.07 21.84 6.48
N PHE A 463 -14.89 21.68 7.07
CA PHE A 463 -13.74 21.01 6.48
C PHE A 463 -13.61 19.66 7.19
N LYS A 464 -13.55 18.58 6.41
CA LYS A 464 -13.30 17.23 6.95
C LYS A 464 -12.16 16.60 6.18
N ILE A 465 -11.26 15.93 6.89
CA ILE A 465 -10.11 15.24 6.32
C ILE A 465 -10.05 13.84 6.93
N GLU A 466 -9.70 12.84 6.13
CA GLU A 466 -9.63 11.44 6.54
C GLU A 466 -8.30 10.81 6.12
N SER A 467 -7.93 9.74 6.83
CA SER A 467 -6.72 8.96 6.56
C SER A 467 -7.00 7.48 6.74
N SER A 468 -6.24 6.64 6.04
CA SER A 468 -6.30 5.18 6.14
C SER A 468 -7.74 4.65 6.06
N GLU A 469 -8.41 4.95 4.95
CA GLU A 469 -9.81 4.60 4.66
C GLU A 469 -10.85 5.11 5.66
N GLY A 470 -10.54 6.20 6.37
CA GLY A 470 -11.44 6.80 7.34
C GLY A 470 -11.32 6.19 8.74
N SER A 471 -10.30 5.36 8.98
CA SER A 471 -9.96 4.89 10.33
C SER A 471 -9.61 6.03 11.27
N THR A 472 -9.02 7.12 10.75
CA THR A 472 -8.95 8.41 11.44
C THR A 472 -9.57 9.50 10.59
N ALA A 473 -10.22 10.46 11.26
CA ALA A 473 -10.85 11.59 10.60
C ALA A 473 -10.95 12.79 11.54
N VAL A 474 -10.79 13.99 10.99
CA VAL A 474 -10.98 15.25 11.71
C VAL A 474 -11.99 16.11 10.96
N GLU A 475 -12.97 16.64 11.70
CA GLU A 475 -14.00 17.53 11.17
C GLU A 475 -13.96 18.86 11.95
N LEU A 476 -13.80 19.98 11.23
CA LEU A 476 -13.67 21.32 11.79
C LEU A 476 -14.62 22.30 11.08
N PRO A 477 -15.12 23.34 11.77
CA PRO A 477 -15.78 24.45 11.09
C PRO A 477 -14.83 25.11 10.09
N LEU A 478 -15.27 25.29 8.83
CA LEU A 478 -14.46 25.79 7.73
C LEU A 478 -13.76 27.12 8.07
N MET A 479 -14.47 28.03 8.74
CA MET A 479 -13.95 29.36 9.09
C MET A 479 -12.82 29.33 10.13
N THR A 480 -12.51 28.18 10.74
CA THR A 480 -11.33 28.05 11.62
C THR A 480 -10.02 28.12 10.84
N GLY A 481 -10.02 27.75 9.56
CA GLY A 481 -8.85 27.85 8.68
C GLY A 481 -8.80 29.15 7.86
N TYR A 482 -9.68 30.12 8.07
CA TYR A 482 -9.74 31.32 7.22
C TYR A 482 -8.45 32.15 7.27
N VAL A 483 -7.85 32.39 6.10
CA VAL A 483 -6.65 33.20 5.91
C VAL A 483 -7.04 34.62 5.54
N GLY A 484 -7.29 35.44 6.57
CA GLY A 484 -7.61 36.85 6.41
C GLY A 484 -7.76 37.59 7.74
N PRO A 485 -8.07 38.90 7.73
CA PRO A 485 -8.29 39.65 8.95
C PRO A 485 -9.43 39.04 9.78
N ALA A 486 -9.16 38.70 11.03
CA ALA A 486 -10.14 38.04 11.90
C ALA A 486 -11.40 38.90 12.17
N ASP A 487 -11.30 40.23 12.00
CA ASP A 487 -12.43 41.15 12.12
C ASP A 487 -13.36 41.16 10.89
N THR A 488 -12.94 40.53 9.79
CA THR A 488 -13.74 40.33 8.58
C THR A 488 -14.20 38.89 8.38
N ALA A 489 -13.66 37.92 9.13
CA ALA A 489 -14.08 36.53 9.11
C ALA A 489 -15.56 36.42 9.56
N GLY A 490 -16.46 36.09 8.63
CA GLY A 490 -17.85 35.77 8.93
C GLY A 490 -18.02 34.36 9.51
N ASP A 491 -19.25 33.98 9.80
CA ASP A 491 -19.59 32.60 10.22
C ASP A 491 -19.70 31.62 9.02
N THR A 492 -19.75 32.15 7.79
CA THR A 492 -19.87 31.40 6.53
C THR A 492 -19.09 32.10 5.42
N PRO A 493 -18.70 31.40 4.34
CA PRO A 493 -18.00 32.01 3.22
C PRO A 493 -18.79 33.15 2.56
N GLU A 494 -18.12 34.20 2.09
CA GLU A 494 -18.79 35.33 1.44
C GLU A 494 -19.19 34.99 -0.01
N GLN A 495 -20.46 35.23 -0.35
CA GLN A 495 -20.97 34.93 -1.69
C GLN A 495 -20.28 35.79 -2.77
N GLY A 496 -19.67 35.12 -3.75
CA GLY A 496 -19.02 35.71 -4.91
C GLY A 496 -17.58 36.16 -4.70
N VAL A 497 -17.01 35.93 -3.52
CA VAL A 497 -15.63 36.29 -3.15
C VAL A 497 -14.79 35.03 -3.04
N TRP A 498 -13.56 35.09 -3.54
CA TRP A 498 -12.56 34.04 -3.29
C TRP A 498 -11.96 34.25 -1.91
N GLU A 499 -11.96 33.21 -1.10
CA GLU A 499 -11.40 33.17 0.24
C GLU A 499 -10.45 31.99 0.35
N SER A 500 -9.31 32.22 1.02
CA SER A 500 -8.28 31.21 1.22
C SER A 500 -8.40 30.58 2.60
N TYR A 501 -8.17 29.28 2.67
CA TYR A 501 -8.25 28.48 3.88
C TYR A 501 -6.97 27.67 4.06
N GLU A 502 -6.48 27.63 5.30
CA GLU A 502 -5.26 26.92 5.70
C GLU A 502 -5.49 26.21 7.05
N PHE A 503 -5.22 24.91 7.08
CA PHE A 503 -5.32 24.06 8.26
C PHE A 503 -3.95 23.42 8.55
N PRO A 504 -3.25 23.84 9.62
CA PRO A 504 -1.95 23.28 9.97
C PRO A 504 -2.03 21.77 10.26
N LEU A 505 -1.11 20.98 9.72
CA LEU A 505 -1.07 19.53 9.92
C LEU A 505 -0.91 19.17 11.40
N SER A 506 -0.06 19.89 12.13
CA SER A 506 0.10 19.74 13.59
C SER A 506 -1.22 19.87 14.36
N ALA A 507 -2.11 20.79 13.95
CA ALA A 507 -3.41 20.94 14.58
C ALA A 507 -4.39 19.80 14.24
N LEU A 508 -4.25 19.21 13.05
CA LEU A 508 -5.03 18.05 12.63
C LEU A 508 -4.55 16.77 13.32
N ALA A 509 -3.24 16.57 13.46
CA ALA A 509 -2.63 15.49 14.22
C ALA A 509 -3.04 15.55 15.71
N ASP A 510 -2.97 16.73 16.33
CA ASP A 510 -3.46 16.97 17.70
C ASP A 510 -4.96 16.66 17.87
N ALA A 511 -5.75 16.79 16.79
CA ALA A 511 -7.17 16.46 16.76
C ALA A 511 -7.45 14.97 16.48
N GLY A 512 -6.41 14.16 16.26
CA GLY A 512 -6.50 12.69 16.10
C GLY A 512 -6.43 12.20 14.65
N LEU A 513 -5.99 13.02 13.70
CA LEU A 513 -5.71 12.57 12.32
C LEU A 513 -4.37 11.83 12.26
N ASP A 514 -4.32 10.70 11.56
CA ASP A 514 -3.07 10.08 11.14
C ASP A 514 -2.52 10.76 9.88
N THR A 515 -1.51 11.62 10.01
CA THR A 515 -0.94 12.38 8.88
C THR A 515 -0.14 11.52 7.91
N SER A 516 0.12 10.25 8.21
CA SER A 516 0.96 9.39 7.37
C SER A 516 0.25 8.77 6.17
N ALA A 517 -1.08 8.91 6.08
CA ALA A 517 -1.88 8.24 5.05
C ALA A 517 -3.16 9.02 4.72
N ILE A 518 -3.06 10.33 4.51
CA ILE A 518 -4.19 11.20 4.17
C ILE A 518 -4.75 10.80 2.80
N ASP A 519 -6.04 10.47 2.72
CA ASP A 519 -6.65 9.94 1.50
C ASP A 519 -7.94 10.64 1.06
N VAL A 520 -8.50 11.54 1.88
CA VAL A 520 -9.70 12.31 1.55
C VAL A 520 -9.65 13.71 2.13
N ILE A 521 -10.02 14.71 1.32
CA ILE A 521 -10.32 16.08 1.75
C ILE A 521 -11.73 16.45 1.32
N MET A 522 -12.58 16.87 2.25
CA MET A 522 -13.97 17.25 2.03
C MET A 522 -14.25 18.68 2.49
N ILE A 523 -15.03 19.41 1.69
CA ILE A 523 -15.46 20.78 1.98
C ILE A 523 -16.95 20.85 1.70
N PHE A 524 -17.78 21.02 2.73
CA PHE A 524 -19.24 20.95 2.55
C PHE A 524 -20.01 21.70 3.64
N PRO A 525 -21.22 22.22 3.35
CA PRO A 525 -22.19 22.58 4.38
C PRO A 525 -22.67 21.33 5.13
N ALA A 526 -22.89 21.45 6.43
CA ALA A 526 -23.29 20.36 7.32
C ALA A 526 -24.39 19.45 6.73
N TRP A 527 -24.28 18.16 6.99
CA TRP A 527 -25.13 17.12 6.43
C TRP A 527 -26.62 17.47 6.49
N GLY A 528 -27.30 17.41 5.35
CA GLY A 528 -28.73 17.70 5.22
C GLY A 528 -29.12 19.18 5.24
N ALA A 529 -28.17 20.11 5.43
CA ALA A 529 -28.42 21.55 5.41
C ALA A 529 -27.87 22.25 4.15
N GLY A 530 -27.19 21.53 3.26
CA GLY A 530 -26.49 22.08 2.11
C GLY A 530 -27.34 22.34 0.85
N GLU A 531 -28.60 21.92 0.79
CA GLU A 531 -29.43 22.02 -0.44
C GLU A 531 -29.41 23.46 -1.01
N GLY A 532 -29.07 23.58 -2.30
CA GLY A 532 -29.02 24.86 -3.01
C GLY A 532 -27.66 25.56 -2.98
N ALA A 533 -26.69 25.04 -2.21
CA ALA A 533 -25.33 25.52 -2.22
C ALA A 533 -24.63 25.18 -3.55
N VAL A 534 -23.98 26.18 -4.15
CA VAL A 534 -23.05 26.01 -5.27
C VAL A 534 -21.78 26.76 -4.92
N TYR A 535 -20.64 26.10 -5.01
CA TYR A 535 -19.34 26.69 -4.67
C TYR A 535 -18.26 26.16 -5.58
N ARG A 536 -17.18 26.93 -5.70
CA ARG A 536 -16.02 26.60 -6.52
C ARG A 536 -14.80 26.45 -5.63
N VAL A 537 -13.92 25.52 -5.97
CA VAL A 537 -12.67 25.27 -5.25
C VAL A 537 -11.49 25.29 -6.23
N ASN A 538 -10.38 25.88 -5.80
CA ASN A 538 -9.10 25.87 -6.51
C ASN A 538 -7.93 25.76 -5.53
N ASN A 539 -6.70 25.59 -6.04
CA ASN A 539 -5.44 25.63 -5.27
C ASN A 539 -5.43 24.67 -4.06
N VAL A 540 -5.95 23.46 -4.26
CA VAL A 540 -6.02 22.42 -3.23
C VAL A 540 -4.67 21.73 -3.14
N GLU A 541 -4.02 21.82 -1.99
CA GLU A 541 -2.71 21.23 -1.76
C GLU A 541 -2.50 20.84 -0.28
N ILE A 542 -1.57 19.92 -0.07
CA ILE A 542 -0.96 19.64 1.23
C ILE A 542 0.51 20.00 1.09
N SER A 543 0.93 21.09 1.72
CA SER A 543 2.24 21.66 1.46
C SER A 543 2.85 22.29 2.70
N GLN A 544 4.18 22.29 2.75
CA GLN A 544 4.95 23.20 3.60
C GLN A 544 5.62 24.26 2.71
N GLU A 545 5.84 25.47 3.25
CA GLU A 545 6.78 26.39 2.63
C GLU A 545 8.20 25.84 2.85
N SER A 546 8.72 25.09 1.86
CA SER A 546 10.06 24.53 1.92
C SER A 546 11.12 25.63 1.77
N ALA A 547 11.86 25.91 2.84
CA ALA A 547 13.11 26.66 2.78
C ALA A 547 14.28 25.66 2.77
N TYR A 548 14.67 25.16 1.59
CA TYR A 548 15.96 24.48 1.46
C TYR A 548 17.07 25.47 1.87
N PRO A 549 18.08 25.03 2.66
CA PRO A 549 19.17 25.91 3.03
C PRO A 549 19.98 26.30 1.80
N GLU A 550 20.18 27.60 1.56
CA GLU A 550 21.03 28.14 0.50
C GLU A 550 22.26 28.81 1.12
N LEU A 551 23.42 28.62 0.49
CA LEU A 551 24.64 29.36 0.83
C LEU A 551 25.26 29.94 -0.43
N VAL A 552 25.25 31.27 -0.55
CA VAL A 552 26.05 32.02 -1.53
C VAL A 552 27.38 32.42 -0.88
N ILE A 553 28.47 31.91 -1.43
CA ILE A 553 29.84 32.17 -0.96
C ILE A 553 30.43 33.37 -1.68
N PHE A 554 30.19 33.45 -3.00
CA PHE A 554 30.67 34.55 -3.82
C PHE A 554 29.78 34.70 -5.05
N GLU A 555 29.17 35.87 -5.23
CA GLU A 555 28.46 36.28 -6.44
C GLU A 555 29.06 37.64 -6.84
N ASP A 556 28.35 38.75 -6.65
CA ASP A 556 28.89 40.11 -6.88
C ASP A 556 29.53 40.76 -5.63
N GLU A 557 29.59 40.02 -4.52
CA GLU A 557 30.24 40.43 -3.27
C GLU A 557 30.76 39.18 -2.54
N MET A 558 31.92 39.29 -1.90
CA MET A 558 32.45 38.22 -1.05
C MET A 558 31.59 38.04 0.21
N ASN A 559 31.18 36.81 0.51
CA ASN A 559 30.58 36.49 1.80
C ASN A 559 31.63 36.69 2.92
N PRO A 560 31.40 37.58 3.90
CA PRO A 560 32.39 37.91 4.92
C PRO A 560 32.70 36.75 5.87
N ASP A 561 31.78 35.78 5.99
CA ASP A 561 31.99 34.58 6.80
C ASP A 561 32.79 33.50 6.05
N TRP A 562 32.85 33.59 4.72
CA TRP A 562 33.59 32.69 3.83
C TRP A 562 34.63 33.44 2.97
N PRO A 563 35.63 34.09 3.59
CA PRO A 563 36.63 34.85 2.85
C PRO A 563 37.47 33.99 1.91
N MET A 564 37.95 34.62 0.83
CA MET A 564 38.96 34.03 -0.05
C MET A 564 40.25 33.76 0.73
N TRP A 565 40.85 32.59 0.47
CA TRP A 565 41.98 32.08 1.24
C TRP A 565 43.02 31.36 0.38
N ASP A 566 44.27 31.47 0.81
CA ASP A 566 45.44 30.75 0.30
C ASP A 566 46.00 29.89 1.42
N CYS A 567 46.07 28.57 1.22
CA CYS A 567 46.49 27.66 2.28
C CYS A 567 47.92 27.85 2.75
N CYS A 568 48.83 28.14 1.80
CA CYS A 568 50.23 27.78 1.97
C CYS A 568 51.20 28.65 1.17
N GLY A 569 50.75 29.27 0.08
CA GLY A 569 51.58 30.07 -0.83
C GLY A 569 51.90 31.47 -0.32
N GLY A 570 51.13 31.95 0.66
CA GLY A 570 51.30 33.28 1.27
C GLY A 570 50.94 34.44 0.35
N SER A 571 50.23 34.16 -0.75
CA SER A 571 49.59 35.17 -1.59
C SER A 571 48.24 35.58 -1.00
N THR A 572 47.63 36.62 -1.57
CA THR A 572 46.32 37.11 -1.14
C THR A 572 45.45 37.20 -2.38
N PRO A 573 44.37 36.40 -2.48
CA PRO A 573 43.37 36.55 -3.53
C PRO A 573 42.75 37.95 -3.53
N THR A 574 42.22 38.38 -4.67
CA THR A 574 41.72 39.75 -4.86
C THR A 574 40.38 39.78 -5.58
N GLU A 575 39.50 40.70 -5.22
CA GLU A 575 38.29 40.99 -5.98
C GLU A 575 38.64 41.82 -7.23
N GLU A 576 38.25 41.35 -8.40
CA GLU A 576 38.53 42.00 -9.69
C GLU A 576 37.24 42.11 -10.51
N ILE A 577 36.99 43.29 -11.08
CA ILE A 577 35.87 43.49 -12.01
C ILE A 577 36.21 42.84 -13.36
N ASP A 578 35.33 42.00 -13.88
CA ASP A 578 35.51 41.35 -15.20
C ASP A 578 34.82 42.13 -16.32
N ASN A 579 33.55 41.84 -16.59
CA ASN A 579 32.74 42.48 -17.64
C ASN A 579 31.34 42.84 -17.08
N ASP A 580 30.48 43.43 -17.91
CA ASP A 580 29.13 43.84 -17.48
C ASP A 580 28.19 42.65 -17.13
N GLU A 581 28.59 41.41 -17.44
CA GLU A 581 27.80 40.18 -17.24
C GLU A 581 28.15 39.45 -15.94
N HIS A 582 29.43 39.42 -15.54
CA HIS A 582 29.94 38.73 -14.34
C HIS A 582 30.44 39.67 -13.23
N GLY A 583 30.20 40.98 -13.38
CA GLY A 583 30.44 41.98 -12.33
C GLY A 583 31.79 41.85 -11.60
N LEU A 584 31.73 41.70 -10.28
CA LEU A 584 32.90 41.56 -9.40
C LEU A 584 33.22 40.08 -9.19
N THR A 585 34.48 39.67 -9.35
CA THR A 585 34.88 38.24 -9.33
C THR A 585 36.04 37.97 -8.37
N ALA A 586 36.14 36.75 -7.85
CA ALA A 586 37.23 36.31 -6.98
C ALA A 586 38.43 35.85 -7.82
N GLU A 587 39.54 36.62 -7.86
CA GLU A 587 40.74 36.27 -8.62
C GLU A 587 41.82 35.60 -7.75
N PHE A 588 42.28 34.43 -8.22
CA PHE A 588 43.30 33.61 -7.60
C PHE A 588 44.54 33.51 -8.51
N ARG A 589 45.74 33.56 -7.90
CA ARG A 589 47.03 33.62 -8.62
C ARG A 589 48.05 32.66 -8.03
N ILE A 590 48.41 31.60 -8.74
CA ILE A 590 49.36 30.60 -8.27
C ILE A 590 50.79 30.97 -8.71
N GLY A 591 51.64 31.26 -7.73
CA GLY A 591 53.05 31.59 -7.91
C GLY A 591 53.96 30.35 -7.97
N ALA A 592 55.25 30.57 -7.73
CA ALA A 592 56.27 29.51 -7.74
C ALA A 592 56.20 28.58 -6.51
N GLU A 593 55.63 29.06 -5.39
CA GLU A 593 55.38 28.24 -4.21
C GLU A 593 54.05 27.48 -4.41
N PRO A 594 54.03 26.15 -4.33
CA PRO A 594 52.81 25.36 -4.47
C PRO A 594 51.76 25.74 -3.41
N THR A 595 50.51 25.87 -3.84
CA THR A 595 49.39 26.17 -2.95
C THR A 595 48.06 25.69 -3.53
N VAL A 596 47.03 25.64 -2.68
CA VAL A 596 45.62 25.50 -3.04
C VAL A 596 44.86 26.71 -2.50
N MET A 597 43.84 27.16 -3.22
CA MET A 597 43.09 28.36 -2.88
C MET A 597 41.59 28.13 -3.05
N GLY A 598 40.80 28.96 -2.37
CA GLY A 598 39.35 28.93 -2.43
C GLY A 598 38.75 29.75 -1.29
N PHE A 599 37.71 29.23 -0.65
CA PHE A 599 36.94 29.90 0.40
C PHE A 599 36.90 29.04 1.66
N ILE A 600 36.90 29.68 2.84
CA ILE A 600 37.01 29.00 4.13
C ILE A 600 36.25 29.75 5.23
N THR A 601 35.49 29.04 6.07
CA THR A 601 34.81 29.64 7.24
C THR A 601 35.56 29.43 8.55
N ARG A 602 36.65 28.64 8.55
CA ARG A 602 37.44 28.34 9.76
C ARG A 602 38.05 29.61 10.37
N PRO A 603 37.86 29.88 11.69
CA PRO A 603 38.31 31.12 12.33
C PRO A 603 39.81 31.36 12.30
N VAL A 604 40.61 30.29 12.33
CA VAL A 604 42.08 30.35 12.28
C VAL A 604 42.60 30.93 10.97
N SER A 605 41.80 30.87 9.91
CA SER A 605 42.07 31.39 8.57
C SER A 605 41.36 32.71 8.28
N GLY A 606 40.64 33.26 9.27
CA GLY A 606 39.91 34.53 9.15
C GLY A 606 38.43 34.41 8.79
N GLY A 607 37.88 33.18 8.71
CA GLY A 607 36.45 32.95 8.45
C GLY A 607 35.55 33.14 9.68
N GLY A 608 34.23 33.05 9.45
CA GLY A 608 33.16 33.43 10.39
C GLY A 608 32.81 32.42 11.48
N ASP A 609 33.37 31.21 11.47
CA ASP A 609 32.93 30.07 12.31
C ASP A 609 31.53 29.55 11.98
N THR A 610 31.15 29.60 10.70
CA THR A 610 29.82 29.22 10.20
C THR A 610 29.92 28.08 9.19
N PRO A 611 30.26 26.85 9.64
CA PRO A 611 30.16 25.68 8.77
C PRO A 611 28.73 25.52 8.25
N PHE A 612 28.60 25.12 7.00
CA PHE A 612 27.33 24.96 6.31
C PHE A 612 26.82 23.54 6.45
N ASP A 613 25.57 23.41 6.89
CA ASP A 613 24.86 22.15 6.94
C ASP A 613 24.06 21.97 5.65
N ALA A 614 24.59 21.17 4.74
CA ALA A 614 23.99 20.81 3.46
C ALA A 614 23.19 19.49 3.53
N SER A 615 22.91 18.96 4.72
CA SER A 615 22.26 17.64 4.85
C SER A 615 20.87 17.61 4.20
N ALA A 616 20.13 18.72 4.25
CA ALA A 616 18.83 18.88 3.59
C ALA A 616 18.94 19.07 2.06
N LEU A 617 20.15 19.15 1.51
CA LEU A 617 20.45 19.20 0.08
C LEU A 617 20.97 17.84 -0.43
N ALA A 618 20.99 16.80 0.41
CA ALA A 618 21.53 15.49 0.07
C ALA A 618 20.82 14.87 -1.15
N ASP A 619 19.52 15.08 -1.24
CA ASP A 619 18.71 14.78 -2.41
C ASP A 619 18.50 16.07 -3.22
N GLY A 620 18.61 15.99 -4.54
CA GLY A 620 18.42 17.09 -5.50
C GLY A 620 19.35 18.31 -5.41
N GLY A 621 20.04 18.55 -4.30
CA GLY A 621 20.86 19.75 -4.09
C GLY A 621 22.14 19.81 -4.92
N LEU A 622 22.59 21.04 -5.21
CA LEU A 622 23.73 21.33 -6.08
C LEU A 622 24.74 22.26 -5.40
N LEU A 623 26.02 22.00 -5.65
CA LEU A 623 27.08 23.00 -5.56
C LEU A 623 27.43 23.48 -6.97
N GLN A 624 27.41 24.80 -7.18
CA GLN A 624 27.72 25.42 -8.46
C GLN A 624 28.75 26.52 -8.29
N PHE A 625 29.62 26.68 -9.28
CA PHE A 625 30.42 27.88 -9.47
C PHE A 625 30.73 28.12 -10.94
N ASP A 626 30.88 29.39 -11.31
CA ASP A 626 31.42 29.80 -12.59
C ASP A 626 32.92 30.04 -12.47
N MET A 627 33.67 29.66 -13.49
CA MET A 627 35.11 29.84 -13.51
C MET A 627 35.62 30.31 -14.88
N ARG A 628 36.59 31.22 -14.84
CA ARG A 628 37.36 31.67 -16.01
C ARG A 628 38.85 31.60 -15.78
N VAL A 629 39.57 30.87 -16.63
CA VAL A 629 41.04 30.84 -16.60
C VAL A 629 41.61 32.01 -17.39
N VAL A 630 42.14 33.01 -16.69
CA VAL A 630 42.83 34.17 -17.31
C VAL A 630 44.19 33.76 -17.88
N SER A 631 44.91 32.89 -17.18
CA SER A 631 46.19 32.34 -17.62
C SER A 631 46.30 30.88 -17.20
N MET A 632 46.58 29.99 -18.15
CA MET A 632 46.78 28.57 -17.87
C MET A 632 48.07 28.35 -17.07
N PRO A 633 48.15 27.29 -16.25
CA PRO A 633 49.40 26.89 -15.62
C PRO A 633 50.53 26.72 -16.64
N ASN A 634 51.77 26.99 -16.23
CA ASN A 634 52.96 26.78 -17.06
C ASN A 634 53.09 25.30 -17.50
N ASN A 635 52.55 24.37 -16.71
CA ASN A 635 52.39 22.98 -17.09
C ASN A 635 51.02 22.77 -17.77
N ALA A 636 51.04 22.64 -19.10
CA ALA A 636 49.83 22.41 -19.91
C ALA A 636 49.13 21.06 -19.65
N SER A 637 49.74 20.15 -18.88
CA SER A 637 49.15 18.87 -18.47
C SER A 637 48.68 18.87 -17.01
N ALA A 638 48.67 20.03 -16.35
CA ALA A 638 48.11 20.15 -15.01
C ALA A 638 46.59 19.86 -15.05
N GLN A 639 46.15 18.91 -14.25
CA GLN A 639 44.73 18.60 -14.09
C GLN A 639 44.12 19.62 -13.13
N TRP A 640 42.94 20.14 -13.44
CA TRP A 640 42.20 20.99 -12.53
C TRP A 640 41.32 20.16 -11.62
N LEU A 641 41.35 20.49 -10.34
CA LEU A 641 40.67 19.79 -9.27
C LEU A 641 39.75 20.76 -8.53
N PHE A 642 38.64 20.20 -8.07
CA PHE A 642 37.71 20.77 -7.13
C PHE A 642 37.82 19.97 -5.82
N LYS A 643 37.79 20.65 -4.68
CA LYS A 643 37.87 19.99 -3.38
C LYS A 643 36.96 20.66 -2.36
N VAL A 644 36.21 19.85 -1.61
CA VAL A 644 35.38 20.28 -0.48
C VAL A 644 35.84 19.58 0.79
N GLU A 645 35.85 20.29 1.91
CA GLU A 645 36.14 19.71 3.23
C GLU A 645 35.03 20.04 4.22
N SER A 646 34.85 19.13 5.18
CA SER A 646 33.93 19.31 6.31
C SER A 646 34.62 19.00 7.63
N SER A 647 34.08 19.55 8.72
CA SER A 647 34.48 19.22 10.09
C SER A 647 36.00 19.35 10.32
N ASP A 648 36.59 20.51 10.00
CA ASP A 648 38.03 20.78 10.09
C ASP A 648 38.90 19.82 9.26
N GLY A 649 38.36 19.31 8.16
CA GLY A 649 39.03 18.38 7.24
C GLY A 649 39.00 16.92 7.72
N ALA A 650 38.07 16.57 8.61
CA ALA A 650 37.82 15.19 9.00
C ALA A 650 37.33 14.33 7.83
N THR A 651 36.50 14.92 6.96
CA THR A 651 36.10 14.37 5.66
C THR A 651 36.43 15.37 4.56
N ALA A 652 36.80 14.86 3.40
CA ALA A 652 37.05 15.69 2.22
C ALA A 652 36.86 14.88 0.95
N VAL A 653 36.36 15.55 -0.08
CA VAL A 653 36.19 15.00 -1.43
C VAL A 653 36.98 15.87 -2.39
N GLU A 654 37.80 15.23 -3.23
CA GLU A 654 38.63 15.88 -4.26
C GLU A 654 38.32 15.22 -5.60
N LEU A 655 37.78 16.00 -6.55
CA LEU A 655 37.33 15.54 -7.86
C LEU A 655 38.01 16.35 -8.97
N PRO A 656 38.31 15.74 -10.14
CA PRO A 656 38.55 16.48 -11.36
C PRO A 656 37.40 17.45 -11.68
N ILE A 657 37.73 18.65 -12.18
CA ILE A 657 36.68 19.58 -12.65
C ILE A 657 35.85 18.99 -13.80
N SER A 658 36.45 18.08 -14.59
CA SER A 658 35.76 17.35 -15.66
C SER A 658 34.67 16.40 -15.18
N ASP A 659 34.58 16.15 -13.88
CA ASP A 659 33.57 15.26 -13.29
C ASP A 659 32.32 16.07 -12.87
N SER A 660 32.28 17.37 -13.17
CA SER A 660 31.05 18.17 -13.07
C SER A 660 30.02 17.68 -14.10
N VAL A 661 28.76 18.05 -13.90
CA VAL A 661 27.64 17.71 -14.81
C VAL A 661 27.94 18.11 -16.28
N GLU A 662 28.63 19.23 -16.48
CA GLU A 662 28.97 19.74 -17.82
C GLU A 662 30.09 18.95 -18.51
N GLY A 663 30.87 18.16 -17.76
CA GLY A 663 31.92 17.30 -18.30
C GLY A 663 33.09 18.04 -18.97
N GLN A 664 33.29 19.33 -18.68
CA GLN A 664 34.25 20.18 -19.39
C GLN A 664 35.56 20.38 -18.60
N VAL A 665 36.66 20.61 -19.34
CA VAL A 665 37.94 21.03 -18.74
C VAL A 665 38.13 22.55 -18.90
N PRO A 666 38.73 23.24 -17.91
CA PRO A 666 38.90 24.70 -17.98
C PRO A 666 39.69 25.18 -19.19
N ALA A 667 39.12 26.14 -19.92
CA ALA A 667 39.73 26.77 -21.10
C ALA A 667 40.19 28.22 -20.81
N ALA A 668 41.27 28.63 -21.47
CA ALA A 668 41.80 29.98 -21.31
C ALA A 668 40.88 31.04 -21.94
N GLY A 669 40.42 31.99 -21.14
CA GLY A 669 39.71 33.19 -21.57
C GLY A 669 38.19 33.06 -21.66
N GLU A 670 37.63 31.88 -21.43
CA GLU A 670 36.18 31.58 -21.47
C GLU A 670 35.64 31.35 -20.05
N TRP A 671 34.42 31.82 -19.80
CA TRP A 671 33.64 31.48 -18.60
C TRP A 671 32.96 30.13 -18.83
N GLN A 672 32.98 29.29 -17.81
CA GLN A 672 32.32 27.99 -17.80
C GLN A 672 31.69 27.77 -16.43
N THR A 673 30.49 27.21 -16.41
CA THR A 673 29.79 26.77 -15.20
C THR A 673 30.21 25.34 -14.88
N TYR A 674 30.39 25.07 -13.61
CA TYR A 674 30.67 23.74 -13.08
C TYR A 674 29.71 23.41 -11.96
N THR A 675 28.97 22.33 -12.13
CA THR A 675 27.94 21.87 -11.21
C THR A 675 28.28 20.49 -10.66
N PHE A 676 28.22 20.33 -9.34
CA PHE A 676 28.43 19.07 -8.64
C PHE A 676 27.21 18.74 -7.78
N PRO A 677 26.51 17.61 -8.01
CA PRO A 677 25.44 17.15 -7.14
C PRO A 677 25.94 16.89 -5.71
N ILE A 678 25.16 17.30 -4.72
CA ILE A 678 25.51 17.13 -3.31
C ILE A 678 25.47 15.64 -2.92
N ALA A 679 24.55 14.88 -3.51
CA ALA A 679 24.49 13.42 -3.41
C ALA A 679 25.83 12.76 -3.78
N ASP A 680 26.45 13.19 -4.89
CA ASP A 680 27.72 12.63 -5.36
C ASP A 680 28.87 12.92 -4.40
N LEU A 681 28.88 14.13 -3.80
CA LEU A 681 29.87 14.48 -2.78
C LEU A 681 29.67 13.64 -1.50
N GLN A 682 28.43 13.40 -1.09
CA GLN A 682 28.13 12.51 0.03
C GLN A 682 28.53 11.06 -0.26
N ALA A 683 28.21 10.54 -1.44
CA ALA A 683 28.59 9.21 -1.89
C ALA A 683 30.12 9.04 -1.96
N ALA A 684 30.85 10.10 -2.35
CA ALA A 684 32.30 10.16 -2.30
C ALA A 684 32.89 10.28 -0.88
N GLY A 685 32.03 10.38 0.15
CA GLY A 685 32.40 10.31 1.57
C GLY A 685 32.49 11.66 2.29
N LEU A 686 31.89 12.73 1.75
CA LEU A 686 31.80 14.02 2.42
C LEU A 686 30.72 14.00 3.53
N ASP A 687 31.04 14.52 4.72
CA ASP A 687 30.04 14.84 5.75
C ASP A 687 29.34 16.16 5.40
N LEU A 688 28.05 16.09 5.04
CA LEU A 688 27.29 17.27 4.62
C LEU A 688 26.94 18.21 5.77
N SER A 689 27.01 17.75 7.02
CA SER A 689 26.48 18.51 8.17
C SER A 689 27.33 19.71 8.60
N ALA A 690 28.56 19.81 8.09
CA ALA A 690 29.52 20.82 8.55
C ALA A 690 30.58 21.17 7.50
N ILE A 691 30.17 21.46 6.27
CA ILE A 691 31.07 21.89 5.19
C ILE A 691 31.72 23.22 5.57
N ASP A 692 33.05 23.32 5.49
CA ASP A 692 33.79 24.48 5.99
C ASP A 692 34.89 25.03 5.05
N VAL A 693 35.16 24.34 3.94
CA VAL A 693 36.12 24.76 2.91
C VAL A 693 35.69 24.32 1.52
N ILE A 694 35.83 25.21 0.54
CA ILE A 694 35.80 24.90 -0.89
C ILE A 694 37.10 25.37 -1.54
N MET A 695 37.68 24.55 -2.42
CA MET A 695 38.90 24.87 -3.17
C MET A 695 38.77 24.48 -4.64
N VAL A 696 39.33 25.32 -5.51
CA VAL A 696 39.47 25.06 -6.95
C VAL A 696 40.92 25.31 -7.31
N PHE A 697 41.64 24.32 -7.85
CA PHE A 697 43.07 24.47 -8.11
C PHE A 697 43.60 23.49 -9.17
N PRO A 698 44.65 23.85 -9.93
CA PRO A 698 45.44 22.87 -10.65
C PRO A 698 46.18 21.98 -9.65
N ASN A 699 46.28 20.68 -9.95
CA ASN A 699 46.87 19.68 -9.08
C ASN A 699 48.23 20.09 -8.49
N TRP A 700 48.49 19.64 -7.26
CA TRP A 700 49.55 20.15 -6.41
C TRP A 700 50.91 20.28 -7.12
N ALA A 701 51.54 21.45 -6.97
CA ALA A 701 52.83 21.82 -7.55
C ALA A 701 52.88 21.91 -9.09
N ALA A 702 51.76 21.76 -9.81
CA ALA A 702 51.70 21.97 -11.26
C ALA A 702 51.05 23.31 -11.65
N GLY A 703 50.49 24.05 -10.68
CA GLY A 703 49.73 25.27 -10.91
C GLY A 703 50.52 26.56 -11.17
N GLU A 704 51.87 26.56 -11.11
CA GLU A 704 52.67 27.79 -11.27
C GLU A 704 52.30 28.54 -12.55
N GLY A 705 51.96 29.82 -12.43
CA GLY A 705 51.57 30.68 -13.55
C GLY A 705 50.06 30.75 -13.79
N ALA A 706 49.26 29.91 -13.13
CA ALA A 706 47.82 29.93 -13.25
C ALA A 706 47.22 31.22 -12.65
N VAL A 707 46.32 31.85 -13.40
CA VAL A 707 45.46 32.93 -12.92
C VAL A 707 44.04 32.60 -13.35
N TYR A 708 43.12 32.55 -12.40
CA TYR A 708 41.72 32.20 -12.66
C TYR A 708 40.79 33.02 -11.76
N ARG A 709 39.55 33.16 -12.21
CA ARG A 709 38.49 33.89 -11.53
C ARG A 709 37.33 32.95 -11.24
N LEU A 710 36.70 33.11 -10.08
CA LEU A 710 35.47 32.44 -9.71
C LEU A 710 34.36 33.47 -9.49
N ASP A 711 33.13 33.07 -9.82
CA ASP A 711 31.89 33.81 -9.64
C ASP A 711 30.74 32.81 -9.37
N ASN A 712 29.59 33.27 -8.89
CA ASN A 712 28.39 32.45 -8.63
C ASN A 712 28.65 31.15 -7.82
N VAL A 713 29.51 31.21 -6.82
CA VAL A 713 29.88 30.09 -5.94
C VAL A 713 28.78 29.90 -4.89
N LYS A 714 27.98 28.84 -5.02
CA LYS A 714 26.83 28.60 -4.13
C LYS A 714 26.45 27.13 -3.94
N PHE A 715 25.75 26.86 -2.84
CA PHE A 715 24.97 25.65 -2.58
C PHE A 715 23.49 25.98 -2.62
N TYR A 716 22.68 25.22 -3.34
CA TYR A 716 21.23 25.45 -3.46
C TYR A 716 20.47 24.17 -3.85
N HIS A 717 19.16 24.15 -3.68
CA HIS A 717 18.28 23.11 -4.22
C HIS A 717 17.57 23.62 -5.50
N PRO A 718 17.55 22.87 -6.61
CA PRO A 718 16.91 23.25 -7.86
C PRO A 718 15.41 23.47 -7.75
N ASP A 719 14.69 22.83 -6.82
CA ASP A 719 13.22 22.96 -6.65
C ASP A 719 12.71 24.35 -6.24
N GLY A 720 13.57 25.37 -6.22
CA GLY A 720 13.13 26.76 -6.46
C GLY A 720 12.70 27.03 -7.92
N ASP A 721 12.94 26.08 -8.83
CA ASP A 721 12.56 26.01 -10.25
C ASP A 721 12.84 24.56 -10.76
N THR A 722 11.85 23.66 -10.64
CA THR A 722 11.65 22.34 -11.32
C THR A 722 12.81 21.30 -11.33
N PRO A 723 12.62 20.07 -10.78
CA PRO A 723 13.67 19.05 -10.74
C PRO A 723 13.94 18.39 -12.11
N ALA A 724 15.18 18.00 -12.33
CA ALA A 724 15.58 17.06 -13.38
C ALA A 724 15.57 15.64 -12.79
N THR A 725 14.76 14.76 -13.39
CA THR A 725 14.67 13.33 -13.11
C THR A 725 15.90 12.58 -13.63
N THR A 726 16.42 11.61 -12.87
CA THR A 726 17.49 10.71 -13.36
C THR A 726 16.87 9.66 -14.27
N GLU A 727 17.04 9.84 -15.58
CA GLU A 727 16.55 8.94 -16.62
C GLU A 727 17.70 8.10 -17.19
N LEU A 728 17.40 6.88 -17.64
CA LEU A 728 18.35 5.97 -18.30
C LEU A 728 17.86 5.62 -19.70
N THR A 729 18.56 6.09 -20.73
CA THR A 729 18.42 5.53 -22.08
C THR A 729 19.32 4.29 -22.22
N ILE A 730 18.75 3.10 -22.07
CA ILE A 730 19.44 1.80 -22.15
C ILE A 730 20.01 1.56 -23.55
N PHE A 731 19.26 1.92 -24.59
CA PHE A 731 19.70 1.80 -25.98
C PHE A 731 19.03 2.84 -26.88
N ALA A 732 19.83 3.67 -27.54
CA ALA A 732 19.42 4.54 -28.63
C ALA A 732 20.60 4.73 -29.58
N ASP A 733 20.54 4.17 -30.79
CA ASP A 733 21.67 4.01 -31.73
C ASP A 733 22.88 3.20 -31.22
N THR A 734 23.09 3.14 -29.91
CA THR A 734 24.14 2.43 -29.19
C THR A 734 23.62 2.05 -27.80
N ALA A 735 24.15 0.99 -27.21
CA ALA A 735 23.89 0.67 -25.82
C ALA A 735 24.46 1.75 -24.89
N ALA A 736 23.80 1.96 -23.75
CA ALA A 736 24.28 2.82 -22.68
C ALA A 736 25.64 2.36 -22.16
N ASP A 737 26.39 3.28 -21.55
CA ASP A 737 27.62 2.91 -20.85
C ASP A 737 27.30 1.86 -19.77
N GLN A 738 28.09 0.79 -19.75
CA GLN A 738 27.93 -0.37 -18.86
C GLN A 738 26.66 -1.22 -19.10
N TRP A 739 25.99 -1.03 -20.24
CA TRP A 739 24.92 -1.92 -20.70
C TRP A 739 25.31 -2.60 -22.01
N SER A 740 24.90 -3.85 -22.17
CA SER A 740 25.22 -4.66 -23.34
C SER A 740 23.98 -5.35 -23.91
N ILE A 741 23.88 -5.43 -25.24
CA ILE A 741 22.95 -6.35 -25.90
C ILE A 741 23.38 -7.80 -25.63
N TRP A 742 22.48 -8.60 -25.10
CA TRP A 742 22.81 -9.86 -24.45
C TRP A 742 21.87 -11.01 -24.82
N ASP A 743 22.44 -12.22 -24.82
CA ASP A 743 21.76 -13.50 -24.98
C ASP A 743 22.08 -14.37 -23.75
N CYS A 744 21.05 -14.76 -22.99
CA CYS A 744 21.25 -15.47 -21.74
C CYS A 744 21.89 -16.84 -21.90
N CYS A 745 21.44 -17.60 -22.90
CA CYS A 745 21.47 -19.05 -22.82
C CYS A 745 21.63 -19.75 -24.18
N GLY A 746 21.33 -19.05 -25.29
CA GLY A 746 21.31 -19.60 -26.64
C GLY A 746 22.70 -19.70 -27.26
N GLY A 747 23.66 -18.93 -26.74
CA GLY A 747 25.02 -18.82 -27.25
C GLY A 747 25.10 -18.17 -28.64
N SER A 748 24.05 -17.44 -29.03
CA SER A 748 24.07 -16.53 -30.16
C SER A 748 24.60 -15.17 -29.72
N THR A 749 24.88 -14.29 -30.69
CA THR A 749 25.39 -12.95 -30.41
C THR A 749 24.45 -11.96 -31.08
N PRO A 750 23.66 -11.21 -30.31
CA PRO A 750 22.89 -10.08 -30.82
C PRO A 750 23.80 -9.10 -31.56
N THR A 751 23.26 -8.34 -32.51
CA THR A 751 24.03 -7.44 -33.36
C THR A 751 23.37 -6.08 -33.49
N GLU A 752 24.16 -5.02 -33.51
CA GLU A 752 23.71 -3.69 -33.93
C GLU A 752 23.63 -3.63 -35.46
N GLU A 753 22.46 -3.28 -35.99
CA GLU A 753 22.20 -3.24 -37.43
C GLU A 753 21.55 -1.90 -37.80
N VAL A 754 21.89 -1.34 -38.96
CA VAL A 754 21.22 -0.13 -39.45
C VAL A 754 19.86 -0.50 -40.08
N ASP A 755 18.74 0.04 -39.59
CA ASP A 755 17.39 -0.26 -40.11
C ASP A 755 16.96 0.70 -41.22
N ASP A 756 16.46 1.89 -40.87
CA ASP A 756 16.02 2.92 -41.81
C ASP A 756 16.50 4.33 -41.38
N ALA A 757 16.06 5.36 -42.10
CA ALA A 757 16.51 6.72 -41.85
C ALA A 757 15.95 7.34 -40.56
N ASP A 758 14.87 6.77 -40.03
CA ASP A 758 14.15 7.30 -38.87
C ASP A 758 14.64 6.65 -37.56
N HIS A 759 15.07 5.37 -37.58
CA HIS A 759 15.51 4.60 -36.39
C HIS A 759 17.02 4.30 -36.34
N GLY A 760 17.80 4.77 -37.31
CA GLY A 760 19.27 4.64 -37.26
C GLY A 760 19.79 3.20 -37.05
N THR A 761 20.58 3.01 -36.00
CA THR A 761 21.18 1.74 -35.58
C THR A 761 20.36 1.10 -34.47
N VAL A 762 19.93 -0.15 -34.68
CA VAL A 762 19.02 -0.84 -33.76
C VAL A 762 19.63 -2.15 -33.24
N ALA A 763 19.21 -2.58 -32.07
CA ALA A 763 19.58 -3.87 -31.50
C ALA A 763 18.79 -5.00 -32.17
N GLU A 764 19.44 -5.87 -32.95
CA GLU A 764 18.81 -7.01 -33.62
C GLU A 764 19.05 -8.32 -32.85
N PHE A 765 17.95 -9.00 -32.54
CA PHE A 765 17.90 -10.28 -31.83
C PHE A 765 17.39 -11.38 -32.76
N ARG A 766 18.04 -12.56 -32.71
CA ARG A 766 17.75 -13.70 -33.61
C ARG A 766 17.66 -15.00 -32.84
N ILE A 767 16.46 -15.56 -32.72
CA ILE A 767 16.24 -16.80 -31.97
C ILE A 767 16.36 -18.01 -32.91
N GLY A 768 17.38 -18.83 -32.65
CA GLY A 768 17.65 -20.07 -33.36
C GLY A 768 16.90 -21.29 -32.80
N ALA A 769 17.38 -22.48 -33.13
CA ALA A 769 16.80 -23.75 -32.67
C ALA A 769 17.05 -24.04 -31.17
N THR A 770 17.99 -23.34 -30.54
CA THR A 770 18.22 -23.41 -29.10
C THR A 770 17.36 -22.35 -28.42
N PRO A 771 16.45 -22.72 -27.50
CA PRO A 771 15.66 -21.76 -26.72
C PRO A 771 16.56 -20.78 -25.96
N THR A 772 16.19 -19.50 -25.96
CA THR A 772 16.87 -18.47 -25.20
C THR A 772 15.97 -17.25 -24.97
N VAL A 773 16.38 -16.36 -24.07
CA VAL A 773 15.84 -15.00 -23.90
C VAL A 773 16.96 -13.99 -24.16
N MET A 774 16.59 -12.83 -24.71
CA MET A 774 17.54 -11.80 -25.09
C MET A 774 17.01 -10.42 -24.72
N GLY A 775 17.94 -9.48 -24.54
CA GLY A 775 17.62 -8.12 -24.15
C GLY A 775 18.89 -7.32 -23.87
N PHE A 776 18.79 -6.45 -22.86
CA PHE A 776 19.86 -5.61 -22.37
C PHE A 776 20.23 -6.04 -20.96
N LEU A 777 21.52 -6.14 -20.70
CA LEU A 777 22.09 -6.56 -19.42
C LEU A 777 23.14 -5.52 -19.01
N ALA A 778 23.05 -5.07 -17.77
CA ALA A 778 24.07 -4.25 -17.13
C ALA A 778 25.33 -5.09 -16.82
N ASP A 779 26.51 -4.45 -16.80
CA ASP A 779 27.76 -5.09 -16.38
C ASP A 779 27.65 -5.57 -14.91
N ASP A 780 28.49 -6.53 -14.50
CA ASP A 780 28.52 -7.03 -13.12
C ASP A 780 28.60 -5.87 -12.09
N ASP A 781 27.77 -5.94 -11.04
CA ASP A 781 27.64 -4.93 -9.97
C ASP A 781 27.11 -3.54 -10.42
N VAL A 782 26.50 -3.43 -11.61
CA VAL A 782 25.84 -2.21 -12.09
C VAL A 782 24.33 -2.35 -12.00
N TYR A 783 23.69 -1.38 -11.34
CA TYR A 783 22.24 -1.34 -11.19
C TYR A 783 21.74 0.07 -11.47
N PHE A 784 20.54 0.17 -12.03
CA PHE A 784 19.82 1.42 -12.17
C PHE A 784 18.77 1.57 -11.07
N ASP A 785 18.88 2.66 -10.31
CA ASP A 785 17.90 3.03 -9.29
C ASP A 785 16.85 3.94 -9.92
N ALA A 786 15.65 3.39 -10.11
CA ALA A 786 14.50 4.09 -10.66
C ALA A 786 13.53 4.57 -9.57
N SER A 787 13.93 4.57 -8.29
CA SER A 787 13.05 4.92 -7.17
C SER A 787 12.48 6.33 -7.28
N SER A 788 13.29 7.30 -7.74
CA SER A 788 12.84 8.69 -8.00
C SER A 788 11.81 8.81 -9.12
N LEU A 789 11.66 7.76 -9.92
CA LEU A 789 10.73 7.66 -11.03
C LEU A 789 9.50 6.80 -10.70
N LEU A 790 9.33 6.30 -9.47
CA LEU A 790 8.29 5.32 -9.16
C LEU A 790 6.89 5.75 -9.62
N SER A 791 6.49 6.97 -9.27
CA SER A 791 5.14 7.50 -9.53
C SER A 791 4.95 8.11 -10.92
N THR A 792 6.04 8.48 -11.61
CA THR A 792 5.99 9.21 -12.87
C THR A 792 6.68 8.51 -14.02
N GLY A 793 7.39 7.42 -13.77
CA GLY A 793 8.30 6.81 -14.72
C GLY A 793 7.75 5.58 -15.42
N VAL A 794 8.39 5.28 -16.55
CA VAL A 794 8.04 4.17 -17.42
C VAL A 794 9.30 3.48 -17.91
N VAL A 795 9.19 2.18 -18.17
CA VAL A 795 10.08 1.47 -19.09
C VAL A 795 9.45 1.54 -20.47
N ARG A 796 10.13 2.18 -21.42
CA ARG A 796 9.66 2.37 -22.79
C ARG A 796 10.67 1.82 -23.78
N PHE A 797 10.19 1.17 -24.84
CA PHE A 797 11.03 0.78 -25.97
C PHE A 797 10.21 0.69 -27.26
N GLU A 798 10.87 0.87 -28.39
CA GLU A 798 10.29 0.59 -29.71
C GLU A 798 10.77 -0.78 -30.20
N MET A 799 9.88 -1.54 -30.83
CA MET A 799 10.17 -2.88 -31.31
C MET A 799 9.56 -3.14 -32.69
N LYS A 800 10.32 -3.85 -33.54
CA LYS A 800 9.88 -4.35 -34.85
C LYS A 800 10.19 -5.83 -35.03
N VAL A 801 9.16 -6.64 -35.25
CA VAL A 801 9.31 -8.06 -35.60
C VAL A 801 9.56 -8.19 -37.11
N SER A 802 10.81 -8.44 -37.49
CA SER A 802 11.20 -8.65 -38.90
C SER A 802 10.81 -10.04 -39.42
N SER A 803 10.83 -11.05 -38.56
CA SER A 803 10.35 -12.40 -38.85
C SER A 803 9.67 -12.95 -37.60
N ALA A 804 8.41 -13.37 -37.73
CA ALA A 804 7.69 -14.03 -36.64
C ALA A 804 8.34 -15.39 -36.28
N PRO A 805 8.15 -15.88 -35.05
CA PRO A 805 8.50 -17.25 -34.69
C PRO A 805 7.79 -18.26 -35.61
N ASN A 806 8.38 -19.44 -35.77
CA ASN A 806 7.78 -20.54 -36.52
C ASN A 806 6.41 -20.95 -35.94
N ASP A 807 6.24 -20.81 -34.62
CA ASP A 807 4.95 -20.88 -33.95
C ASP A 807 4.31 -19.49 -33.87
N ALA A 808 3.37 -19.22 -34.77
CA ALA A 808 2.67 -17.94 -34.81
C ALA A 808 1.73 -17.71 -33.61
N SER A 809 1.53 -18.70 -32.73
CA SER A 809 0.75 -18.56 -31.50
C SER A 809 1.59 -18.27 -30.24
N ALA A 810 2.92 -18.20 -30.38
CA ALA A 810 3.81 -17.88 -29.28
C ALA A 810 3.51 -16.49 -28.72
N PRO A 811 3.17 -16.34 -27.43
CA PRO A 811 3.00 -15.02 -26.83
C PRO A 811 4.36 -14.32 -26.73
N TRP A 812 4.35 -13.00 -26.93
CA TRP A 812 5.51 -12.15 -26.70
C TRP A 812 5.48 -11.62 -25.28
N LEU A 813 6.61 -11.67 -24.61
CA LEU A 813 6.76 -11.33 -23.21
C LEU A 813 7.79 -10.20 -23.06
N PHE A 814 7.50 -9.29 -22.15
CA PHE A 814 8.43 -8.35 -21.57
C PHE A 814 8.83 -8.90 -20.20
N LYS A 815 10.13 -8.89 -19.90
CA LYS A 815 10.64 -9.28 -18.59
C LYS A 815 11.69 -8.30 -18.13
N ILE A 816 11.63 -7.93 -16.86
CA ILE A 816 12.59 -7.05 -16.20
C ILE A 816 13.03 -7.69 -14.89
N GLU A 817 14.32 -7.58 -14.58
CA GLU A 817 14.92 -8.17 -13.38
C GLU A 817 15.68 -7.09 -12.60
N SER A 818 15.86 -7.34 -11.32
CA SER A 818 16.59 -6.45 -10.42
C SER A 818 17.38 -7.25 -9.39
N GLY A 819 18.54 -6.72 -9.00
CA GLY A 819 19.42 -7.28 -7.97
C GLY A 819 19.95 -8.68 -8.28
N ASP A 820 20.49 -8.90 -9.49
CA ASP A 820 21.01 -10.19 -9.95
C ASP A 820 19.95 -11.30 -9.85
N THR A 821 18.73 -11.02 -10.33
CA THR A 821 17.54 -11.90 -10.27
C THR A 821 16.89 -12.08 -8.91
N SER A 822 17.16 -11.19 -7.93
CA SER A 822 16.46 -11.21 -6.63
C SER A 822 14.96 -10.99 -6.77
N THR A 823 14.57 -10.09 -7.67
CA THR A 823 13.17 -9.85 -8.07
C THR A 823 13.08 -9.81 -9.59
N ALA A 824 11.94 -10.25 -10.14
CA ALA A 824 11.69 -10.18 -11.57
C ALA A 824 10.20 -10.12 -11.85
N VAL A 825 9.83 -9.36 -12.87
CA VAL A 825 8.47 -9.25 -13.37
C VAL A 825 8.44 -9.64 -14.84
N GLU A 826 7.47 -10.48 -15.20
CA GLU A 826 7.24 -10.95 -16.57
C GLU A 826 5.79 -10.68 -16.94
N LEU A 827 5.56 -9.92 -18.00
CA LEU A 827 4.25 -9.51 -18.50
C LEU A 827 4.15 -9.83 -20.00
N ALA A 828 2.93 -10.05 -20.50
CA ALA A 828 2.74 -10.08 -21.95
C ALA A 828 2.99 -8.70 -22.55
N ILE A 829 3.54 -8.64 -23.77
CA ILE A 829 3.73 -7.37 -24.50
C ILE A 829 2.39 -6.62 -24.65
N SER A 830 1.28 -7.34 -24.80
CA SER A 830 -0.06 -6.78 -24.88
C SER A 830 -0.56 -6.13 -23.59
N GLU A 831 0.16 -6.25 -22.48
CA GLU A 831 -0.13 -5.58 -21.20
C GLU A 831 0.53 -4.20 -21.09
N SER A 832 1.28 -3.75 -22.11
CA SER A 832 1.74 -2.36 -22.20
C SER A 832 0.57 -1.38 -22.30
N LEU A 833 0.81 -0.09 -22.07
CA LEU A 833 -0.22 0.96 -22.20
C LEU A 833 -0.89 0.99 -23.59
N GLU A 834 -0.17 0.59 -24.63
CA GLU A 834 -0.66 0.50 -26.00
C GLU A 834 -1.57 -0.71 -26.25
N GLY A 835 -1.50 -1.75 -25.41
CA GLY A 835 -2.46 -2.85 -25.38
C GLY A 835 -2.48 -3.77 -26.61
N ALA A 836 -1.35 -3.94 -27.31
CA ALA A 836 -1.31 -4.64 -28.59
C ALA A 836 -0.13 -5.63 -28.70
N ASP A 837 -0.32 -6.72 -29.44
CA ASP A 837 0.79 -7.63 -29.81
C ASP A 837 1.63 -7.05 -30.98
N PRO A 838 2.88 -7.53 -31.15
CA PRO A 838 3.71 -7.13 -32.28
C PRO A 838 3.19 -7.56 -33.65
N ILE A 839 3.18 -6.64 -34.60
CA ILE A 839 2.82 -6.84 -36.00
C ILE A 839 4.09 -6.99 -36.83
N THR A 840 4.19 -8.10 -37.58
CA THR A 840 5.38 -8.39 -38.39
C THR A 840 5.60 -7.31 -39.46
N GLY A 841 6.76 -6.67 -39.41
CA GLY A 841 7.22 -5.65 -40.36
C GLY A 841 6.93 -4.21 -39.95
N GLU A 842 6.24 -3.97 -38.83
CA GLU A 842 5.90 -2.65 -38.32
C GLU A 842 6.69 -2.33 -37.04
N TRP A 843 7.07 -1.07 -36.86
CA TRP A 843 7.60 -0.54 -35.60
C TRP A 843 6.44 -0.17 -34.68
N GLN A 844 6.51 -0.56 -33.42
CA GLN A 844 5.54 -0.25 -32.38
C GLN A 844 6.25 0.14 -31.09
N THR A 845 5.68 1.09 -30.36
CA THR A 845 6.14 1.49 -29.02
C THR A 845 5.43 0.65 -27.97
N TYR A 846 6.15 0.27 -26.93
CA TYR A 846 5.62 -0.43 -25.77
C TYR A 846 6.08 0.30 -24.51
N THR A 847 5.10 0.68 -23.68
CA THR A 847 5.32 1.46 -22.46
C THR A 847 4.76 0.69 -21.25
N PHE A 848 5.60 0.46 -20.25
CA PHE A 848 5.23 -0.19 -18.98
C PHE A 848 5.51 0.77 -17.82
N PRO A 849 4.49 1.22 -17.05
CA PRO A 849 4.71 2.08 -15.89
C PRO A 849 5.60 1.40 -14.83
N LEU A 850 6.56 2.14 -14.26
CA LEU A 850 7.39 1.62 -13.16
C LEU A 850 6.55 1.23 -11.95
N GLN A 851 5.50 2.00 -11.65
CA GLN A 851 4.53 1.66 -10.61
C GLN A 851 3.89 0.29 -10.84
N THR A 852 3.46 -0.04 -12.07
CA THR A 852 2.90 -1.36 -12.40
C THR A 852 3.92 -2.49 -12.21
N LEU A 853 5.18 -2.24 -12.54
CA LEU A 853 6.25 -3.22 -12.35
C LEU A 853 6.59 -3.40 -10.86
N TYR A 854 6.59 -2.31 -10.10
CA TYR A 854 6.75 -2.33 -8.65
C TYR A 854 5.59 -3.08 -7.96
N ASP A 855 4.34 -2.82 -8.36
CA ASP A 855 3.15 -3.50 -7.86
C ASP A 855 3.16 -5.00 -8.16
N ALA A 856 3.76 -5.38 -9.30
CA ALA A 856 3.98 -6.78 -9.69
C ALA A 856 5.17 -7.44 -8.97
N GLY A 857 5.89 -6.71 -8.10
CA GLY A 857 6.94 -7.23 -7.21
C GLY A 857 8.38 -7.00 -7.69
N LEU A 858 8.62 -6.06 -8.62
CA LEU A 858 9.97 -5.65 -9.01
C LEU A 858 10.59 -4.69 -7.99
N ASP A 859 11.85 -4.92 -7.60
CA ASP A 859 12.65 -3.92 -6.89
C ASP A 859 13.22 -2.89 -7.87
N ILE A 860 12.54 -1.75 -8.00
CA ILE A 860 12.94 -0.71 -8.95
C ILE A 860 14.24 0.03 -8.56
N SER A 861 14.80 -0.20 -7.37
CA SER A 861 16.03 0.45 -6.92
C SER A 861 17.30 -0.19 -7.49
N ALA A 862 17.17 -1.36 -8.13
CA ALA A 862 18.32 -2.16 -8.53
C ALA A 862 18.15 -2.84 -9.90
N ILE A 863 17.57 -2.15 -10.88
CA ILE A 863 17.29 -2.72 -12.21
C ILE A 863 18.58 -2.98 -12.98
N ASP A 864 18.80 -4.22 -13.41
CA ASP A 864 20.02 -4.67 -14.11
C ASP A 864 19.74 -5.43 -15.42
N VAL A 865 18.48 -5.86 -15.66
CA VAL A 865 18.12 -6.60 -16.88
C VAL A 865 16.78 -6.15 -17.44
N VAL A 866 16.74 -5.87 -18.75
CA VAL A 866 15.50 -5.62 -19.51
C VAL A 866 15.45 -6.52 -20.74
N MET A 867 14.41 -7.36 -20.85
CA MET A 867 14.29 -8.40 -21.87
C MET A 867 12.94 -8.34 -22.59
N VAL A 868 12.99 -8.70 -23.87
CA VAL A 868 11.79 -8.89 -24.70
C VAL A 868 12.00 -10.14 -25.54
N PHE A 869 11.07 -11.10 -25.47
CA PHE A 869 11.22 -12.37 -26.18
C PHE A 869 9.87 -13.07 -26.41
N PRO A 870 9.73 -13.93 -27.45
CA PRO A 870 8.65 -14.89 -27.54
C PRO A 870 8.82 -15.96 -26.46
N ALA A 871 7.72 -16.44 -25.85
CA ALA A 871 7.75 -17.39 -24.75
C ALA A 871 8.75 -18.54 -24.91
N TRP A 872 9.35 -18.93 -23.79
CA TRP A 872 10.47 -19.86 -23.76
C TRP A 872 10.20 -21.14 -24.56
N GLY A 873 11.09 -21.44 -25.51
CA GLY A 873 11.00 -22.62 -26.37
C GLY A 873 10.07 -22.51 -27.57
N ALA A 874 9.34 -21.40 -27.73
CA ALA A 874 8.46 -21.15 -28.88
C ALA A 874 9.03 -20.12 -29.87
N GLY A 875 10.16 -19.47 -29.56
CA GLY A 875 10.75 -18.39 -30.35
C GLY A 875 11.54 -18.79 -31.60
N GLU A 876 11.70 -20.08 -31.94
CA GLU A 876 12.56 -20.49 -33.07
C GLU A 876 12.14 -19.80 -34.38
N GLY A 877 13.09 -19.13 -35.03
CA GLY A 877 12.86 -18.41 -36.29
C GLY A 877 12.49 -16.94 -36.13
N ALA A 878 12.28 -16.46 -34.90
CA ALA A 878 12.00 -15.07 -34.63
C ALA A 878 13.24 -14.19 -34.90
N VAL A 879 13.01 -13.06 -35.58
CA VAL A 879 13.98 -11.98 -35.75
C VAL A 879 13.28 -10.68 -35.42
N TYR A 880 13.78 -9.94 -34.45
CA TYR A 880 13.18 -8.68 -34.00
C TYR A 880 14.28 -7.66 -33.69
N ARG A 881 13.88 -6.40 -33.74
CA ARG A 881 14.74 -5.23 -33.54
C ARG A 881 14.16 -4.38 -32.43
N ILE A 882 15.01 -3.80 -31.59
CA ILE A 882 14.63 -2.87 -30.52
C ILE A 882 15.44 -1.58 -30.68
N ASP A 883 14.80 -0.44 -30.46
CA ASP A 883 15.41 0.88 -30.42
C ASP A 883 14.71 1.75 -29.36
N ASN A 884 15.31 2.89 -29.00
CA ASN A 884 14.78 3.84 -28.02
C ASN A 884 14.32 3.18 -26.71
N ALA A 885 15.13 2.25 -26.19
CA ALA A 885 14.87 1.57 -24.93
C ALA A 885 15.35 2.44 -23.76
N GLU A 886 14.45 2.80 -22.84
CA GLU A 886 14.73 3.73 -21.75
C GLU A 886 13.87 3.46 -20.51
N ILE A 887 14.36 3.96 -19.37
CA ILE A 887 13.65 4.11 -18.10
C ILE A 887 13.66 5.60 -17.78
N ALA A 888 12.51 6.26 -17.93
CA ALA A 888 12.42 7.72 -17.92
C ALA A 888 11.08 8.18 -17.34
N ALA A 889 10.93 9.48 -17.05
CA ALA A 889 9.62 10.03 -16.73
C ALA A 889 8.67 9.91 -17.94
N GLN A 890 7.38 9.73 -17.68
CA GLN A 890 6.35 9.43 -18.67
C GLN A 890 6.15 10.52 -19.73
#